data_AF-A0A355DVH7-F1
#
_entry.id   AF-A0A355DVH7-F1
#
_cell.length_a   1.000
_cell.length_b   1.000
_cell.length_c   1.000
_cell.angle_alpha   90.00
_cell.angle_beta   90.00
_cell.angle_gamma   90.00
#
_symmetry.space_group_name_H-M   'P 1'
#
loop_
_entity.id
_entity.type
_entity.pdbx_description
1 polymer ?
#
loop_
_entity_poly.entity_id
_entity_poly.type
_entity_poly.pdbx_seq_one_letter_code
_entity_poly.pdbx_strand_id
1 'polypeptide(L)'
;PDRVELYNKHDFDKFPKENLGENQAGTAPAYMMYTSGSTGLPKGAMIRHGGAINHIYAQFDALGFTESFNFLQTAPASSDISVWQFLAPILTGGKTVIVETETVCNPQKLFKLIQEEKATLVEFVPVVLRGLLDYISHLSTHERLLPDLKWMMVTGESASVELVNQWLKLYPSIPVVNAYGPTEAADDITQFIVEKPLPENQRTVPIGKPLANLNLYILDSQMQLVPIGVPGEICVSGFGVGVGYWKNEEKTKLSFVPNPFPNMAKVLPGTNQDFIYKTGDLGRWLPDGTIEFLGRIDHQVKIRGFRIELGEIEALLNQHSNVRETVVMVREDSRGDKRLVAYIVPNQHSVLISDLRNFLKEKLPEYMMPSAFVLLEALPLTPSGKVDRRSLPAPDWLQRNQEQAYTAPHTPVEEVISGIWTQVLGVDQVGVDDNFFEVGGHSLSATQLISRLRTVFQIELPLRHIFEFPTVATLAKAIAQIQQSKDGLLYSPILPIPRDRNLPLSFAQERLWFLDQLQPNNPDYNILAAVRLVGSLNISALEQSFNKIVQRHEVLRTNFALVDGQPVQVIAPNLTLKIPLVDLQLLPETERNAEVLRLAQRETELPFNLAQEPLLRVTVLKLDVSEHVVLFAIHHIVCDGWSTGILTQELSALYEAFSTRKQSPLPELPIQYADFANWQRQWLQGDVLETQIAYWKQQLAGAPTTLD
;
A
#
# COMPACT_ATOMS: atom_id res chain seq x y z
N PRO A 1 15.39 -32.11 -1.50
CA PRO A 1 14.71 -32.11 -0.18
C PRO A 1 13.80 -33.34 -0.13
N ASP A 2 14.38 -34.47 0.24
CA ASP A 2 13.88 -35.80 -0.13
C ASP A 2 13.12 -36.48 1.01
N ARG A 3 12.15 -35.77 1.61
CA ARG A 3 11.14 -36.36 2.50
C ARG A 3 10.09 -35.33 2.86
N VAL A 4 9.01 -35.31 2.07
CA VAL A 4 7.71 -34.83 2.55
C VAL A 4 6.87 -36.09 2.69
N GLU A 5 6.65 -36.54 3.93
CA GLU A 5 5.72 -37.62 4.23
C GLU A 5 4.33 -37.01 4.43
N LEU A 6 3.40 -37.32 3.53
CA LEU A 6 2.00 -36.93 3.63
C LEU A 6 1.25 -38.00 4.43
N TYR A 7 0.79 -37.64 5.63
CA TYR A 7 -0.01 -38.52 6.49
C TYR A 7 -1.50 -38.32 6.20
N ASN A 8 -2.26 -39.41 6.11
CA ASN A 8 -3.72 -39.34 6.02
C ASN A 8 -4.39 -39.54 7.39
N LYS A 9 -5.71 -39.31 7.48
CA LYS A 9 -6.49 -39.40 8.73
C LYS A 9 -6.33 -40.74 9.48
N HIS A 10 -6.05 -41.84 8.77
CA HIS A 10 -5.84 -43.17 9.35
C HIS A 10 -4.41 -43.40 9.86
N ASP A 11 -3.44 -42.58 9.47
CA ASP A 11 -2.08 -42.66 10.00
C ASP A 11 -1.98 -42.06 11.42
N PHE A 12 -2.89 -41.15 11.79
CA PHE A 12 -2.95 -40.54 13.13
C PHE A 12 -3.26 -41.53 14.25
N ASP A 13 -3.96 -42.64 13.95
CA ASP A 13 -4.24 -43.70 14.93
C ASP A 13 -2.98 -44.50 15.34
N LYS A 14 -1.88 -44.38 14.58
CA LYS A 14 -0.59 -45.03 14.87
C LYS A 14 0.31 -44.19 15.77
N PHE A 15 0.00 -42.90 15.96
CA PHE A 15 0.78 -42.02 16.83
C PHE A 15 0.28 -42.13 18.27
N PRO A 16 1.17 -41.95 19.27
CA PRO A 16 0.78 -41.96 20.67
C PRO A 16 -0.34 -40.94 20.92
N LYS A 17 -1.42 -41.38 21.55
CA LYS A 17 -2.53 -40.51 22.01
C LYS A 17 -2.22 -39.87 23.37
N GLU A 18 -1.08 -40.21 23.95
CA GLU A 18 -0.56 -39.63 25.18
C GLU A 18 0.17 -38.33 24.86
N ASN A 19 0.00 -37.32 25.72
CA ASN A 19 0.76 -36.08 25.60
C ASN A 19 2.26 -36.36 25.70
N LEU A 20 3.06 -35.60 24.96
CA LEU A 20 4.51 -35.59 25.15
C LEU A 20 4.81 -35.33 26.62
N GLY A 21 5.63 -36.17 27.25
CA GLY A 21 6.04 -36.04 28.65
C GLY A 21 6.98 -34.85 28.94
N GLU A 22 7.03 -33.86 28.05
CA GLU A 22 7.84 -32.66 28.21
C GLU A 22 7.13 -31.63 29.10
N ASN A 23 7.56 -31.54 30.35
CA ASN A 23 7.16 -30.45 31.25
C ASN A 23 8.14 -29.29 31.15
N GLN A 24 7.87 -28.34 30.25
CA GLN A 24 8.63 -27.09 30.18
C GLN A 24 8.08 -26.08 31.19
N ALA A 25 8.98 -25.39 31.91
CA ALA A 25 8.59 -24.33 32.82
C ALA A 25 8.10 -23.10 32.04
N GLY A 26 7.09 -22.38 32.55
CA GLY A 26 6.62 -21.13 31.92
C GLY A 26 7.70 -20.06 31.77
N THR A 27 8.78 -20.14 32.57
CA THR A 27 9.94 -19.25 32.46
C THR A 27 10.91 -19.63 31.34
N ALA A 28 10.79 -20.81 30.73
CA ALA A 28 11.65 -21.24 29.64
C ALA A 28 11.37 -20.45 28.35
N PRO A 29 12.37 -20.20 27.48
CA PRO A 29 12.15 -19.64 26.15
C PRO A 29 11.22 -20.52 25.30
N ALA A 30 10.24 -19.93 24.64
CA ALA A 30 9.31 -20.59 23.72
C ALA A 30 9.68 -20.35 22.26
N TYR A 31 9.96 -19.10 21.91
CA TYR A 31 10.33 -18.71 20.55
C TYR A 31 11.28 -17.51 20.57
N MET A 32 11.91 -17.28 19.42
CA MET A 32 12.76 -16.14 19.18
C MET A 32 12.36 -15.50 17.86
N MET A 33 12.04 -14.21 17.89
CA MET A 33 11.77 -13.42 16.69
C MET A 33 12.89 -12.41 16.48
N TYR A 34 13.35 -12.28 15.24
CA TYR A 34 14.38 -11.30 14.89
C TYR A 34 13.72 -9.97 14.56
N THR A 35 14.18 -8.91 15.22
CA THR A 35 13.79 -7.53 14.94
C THR A 35 15.00 -6.73 14.45
N SER A 36 14.76 -5.60 13.78
CA SER A 36 15.81 -4.65 13.40
C SER A 36 16.56 -4.15 14.63
N GLY A 37 17.89 -4.12 14.59
CA GLY A 37 18.72 -3.71 15.73
C GLY A 37 19.46 -2.42 15.46
N SER A 38 19.54 -1.50 16.44
CA SER A 38 20.20 -0.19 16.32
C SER A 38 21.67 -0.20 15.86
N THR A 39 22.33 -1.36 15.79
CA THR A 39 23.74 -1.53 15.36
C THR A 39 23.90 -2.12 13.95
N GLY A 40 22.80 -2.38 13.22
CA GLY A 40 22.86 -3.00 11.89
C GLY A 40 22.84 -4.52 11.86
N LEU A 41 22.66 -5.17 13.02
CA LEU A 41 22.51 -6.62 13.13
C LEU A 41 21.12 -6.93 13.70
N PRO A 42 20.35 -7.84 13.08
CA PRO A 42 19.08 -8.30 13.62
C PRO A 42 19.26 -8.81 15.05
N LYS A 43 18.36 -8.40 15.95
CA LYS A 43 18.36 -8.81 17.35
C LYS A 43 17.25 -9.84 17.58
N GLY A 44 17.63 -11.03 18.02
CA GLY A 44 16.69 -12.10 18.33
C GLY A 44 16.06 -11.88 19.70
N ALA A 45 14.85 -11.33 19.75
CA ALA A 45 14.08 -11.17 20.99
C ALA A 45 13.56 -12.55 21.43
N MET A 46 13.97 -13.01 22.60
CA MET A 46 13.60 -14.31 23.15
C MET A 46 12.40 -14.19 24.08
N ILE A 47 11.31 -14.87 23.76
CA ILE A 47 10.06 -14.81 24.51
C ILE A 47 9.85 -16.10 25.30
N ARG A 48 9.32 -15.97 26.51
CA ARG A 48 9.06 -17.10 27.42
C ARG A 48 7.72 -17.74 27.11
N HIS A 49 7.57 -19.04 27.41
CA HIS A 49 6.29 -19.75 27.30
C HIS A 49 5.16 -19.03 28.06
N GLY A 50 5.45 -18.57 29.29
CA GLY A 50 4.48 -17.86 30.12
C GLY A 50 4.05 -16.52 29.53
N GLY A 51 4.95 -15.80 28.84
CA GLY A 51 4.61 -14.54 28.16
C GLY A 51 3.73 -14.76 26.94
N ALA A 52 4.10 -15.72 26.10
CA ALA A 52 3.31 -16.09 24.92
C ALA A 52 1.89 -16.55 25.29
N ILE A 53 1.77 -17.44 26.28
CA ILE A 53 0.49 -17.94 26.76
C ILE A 53 -0.30 -16.84 27.47
N ASN A 54 0.35 -15.98 28.27
CA ASN A 54 -0.31 -14.83 28.90
C ASN A 54 -0.95 -13.91 27.85
N HIS A 55 -0.23 -13.58 26.79
CA HIS A 55 -0.77 -12.74 25.71
C HIS A 55 -2.05 -13.36 25.13
N ILE A 56 -2.02 -14.66 24.76
CA ILE A 56 -3.18 -15.36 24.20
C ILE A 56 -4.39 -15.32 25.16
N TYR A 57 -4.21 -15.71 26.43
CA TYR A 57 -5.34 -15.72 27.38
C TYR A 57 -5.80 -14.31 27.78
N ALA A 58 -4.89 -13.34 27.81
CA ALA A 58 -5.25 -11.94 28.05
C ALA A 58 -6.12 -11.40 26.92
N GLN A 59 -5.85 -11.77 25.66
CA GLN A 59 -6.70 -11.45 24.52
C GLN A 59 -8.08 -12.13 24.61
N PHE A 60 -8.15 -13.38 25.07
CA PHE A 60 -9.45 -14.05 25.29
C PHE A 60 -10.32 -13.33 26.31
N ASP A 61 -9.75 -12.95 27.45
CA ASP A 61 -10.46 -12.21 28.49
C ASP A 61 -10.88 -10.81 28.00
N ALA A 62 -9.95 -10.10 27.34
CA ALA A 62 -10.14 -8.79 26.73
C ALA A 62 -11.27 -8.73 25.71
N LEU A 63 -11.34 -9.72 24.82
CA LEU A 63 -12.27 -9.77 23.69
C LEU A 63 -13.50 -10.63 23.99
N GLY A 64 -13.58 -11.22 25.19
CA GLY A 64 -14.70 -12.05 25.64
C GLY A 64 -14.81 -13.38 24.90
N PHE A 65 -13.71 -13.95 24.39
CA PHE A 65 -13.71 -15.26 23.77
C PHE A 65 -13.78 -16.37 24.83
N THR A 66 -14.97 -16.94 24.99
CA THR A 66 -15.26 -18.06 25.90
C THR A 66 -15.55 -19.37 25.17
N GLU A 67 -15.66 -19.31 23.85
CA GLU A 67 -15.98 -20.42 22.94
C GLU A 67 -14.95 -20.47 21.79
N SER A 68 -14.98 -21.56 21.01
CA SER A 68 -14.18 -21.70 19.79
C SER A 68 -14.47 -20.57 18.79
N PHE A 69 -13.43 -20.04 18.16
CA PHE A 69 -13.55 -18.94 17.22
C PHE A 69 -12.66 -19.17 15.98
N ASN A 70 -12.99 -18.53 14.86
CA ASN A 70 -12.25 -18.67 13.61
C ASN A 70 -11.40 -17.42 13.37
N PHE A 71 -10.15 -17.63 12.96
CA PHE A 71 -9.17 -16.55 12.77
C PHE A 71 -8.34 -16.79 11.50
N LEU A 72 -8.15 -15.73 10.72
CA LEU A 72 -7.27 -15.73 9.56
C LEU A 72 -5.83 -15.44 9.99
N GLN A 73 -4.93 -16.34 9.63
CA GLN A 73 -3.50 -16.19 9.81
C GLN A 73 -2.93 -15.47 8.58
N THR A 74 -2.67 -14.18 8.75
CA THR A 74 -2.29 -13.25 7.67
C THR A 74 -0.91 -12.64 7.87
N ALA A 75 -0.39 -12.63 9.10
CA ALA A 75 0.92 -12.11 9.42
C ALA A 75 2.05 -13.04 8.93
N PRO A 76 3.21 -12.53 8.50
CA PRO A 76 4.36 -13.39 8.22
C PRO A 76 4.76 -14.21 9.45
N ALA A 77 5.13 -15.47 9.26
CA ALA A 77 5.59 -16.37 10.34
C ALA A 77 6.85 -15.87 11.09
N SER A 78 7.54 -14.88 10.53
CA SER A 78 8.67 -14.19 11.15
C SER A 78 8.26 -13.04 12.09
N SER A 79 6.97 -12.75 12.22
CA SER A 79 6.42 -11.76 13.16
C SER A 79 5.78 -12.48 14.35
N ASP A 80 5.91 -11.89 15.52
CA ASP A 80 5.19 -12.27 16.75
C ASP A 80 3.66 -12.31 16.60
N ILE A 81 3.04 -11.38 15.85
CA ILE A 81 1.61 -11.39 15.50
C ILE A 81 1.15 -12.77 14.99
N SER A 82 2.00 -13.47 14.22
CA SER A 82 1.66 -14.78 13.69
C SER A 82 1.47 -15.84 14.78
N VAL A 83 2.14 -15.71 15.94
CA VAL A 83 2.06 -16.68 17.05
C VAL A 83 0.64 -16.71 17.62
N TRP A 84 0.06 -15.52 17.86
CA TRP A 84 -1.34 -15.37 18.27
C TRP A 84 -2.29 -15.95 17.22
N GLN A 85 -2.12 -15.58 15.96
CA GLN A 85 -2.97 -16.05 14.85
C GLN A 85 -2.91 -17.58 14.64
N PHE A 86 -1.74 -18.20 14.81
CA PHE A 86 -1.58 -19.64 14.69
C PHE A 86 -2.22 -20.40 15.85
N LEU A 87 -1.97 -19.97 17.09
CA LEU A 87 -2.22 -20.81 18.26
C LEU A 87 -3.57 -20.54 18.93
N ALA A 88 -4.08 -19.31 18.85
CA ALA A 88 -5.22 -18.90 19.65
C ALA A 88 -6.53 -19.66 19.32
N PRO A 89 -6.92 -19.87 18.05
CA PRO A 89 -8.09 -20.68 17.74
C PRO A 89 -7.93 -22.13 18.22
N ILE A 90 -6.74 -22.71 18.06
CA ILE A 90 -6.47 -24.11 18.40
C ILE A 90 -6.67 -24.36 19.91
N LEU A 91 -6.30 -23.38 20.76
CA LEU A 91 -6.46 -23.47 22.21
C LEU A 91 -7.92 -23.41 22.69
N THR A 92 -8.84 -22.97 21.83
CA THR A 92 -10.29 -22.93 22.10
C THR A 92 -11.06 -23.99 21.31
N GLY A 93 -10.38 -24.84 20.54
CA GLY A 93 -11.00 -25.81 19.63
C GLY A 93 -11.56 -25.21 18.34
N GLY A 94 -11.19 -23.96 18.03
CA GLY A 94 -11.54 -23.24 16.80
C GLY A 94 -10.62 -23.55 15.62
N LYS A 95 -10.75 -22.73 14.56
CA LYS A 95 -10.05 -22.92 13.28
C LYS A 95 -9.12 -21.74 12.98
N THR A 96 -7.86 -22.05 12.67
CA THR A 96 -6.94 -21.12 12.02
C THR A 96 -6.93 -21.38 10.52
N VAL A 97 -7.14 -20.33 9.73
CA VAL A 97 -7.05 -20.38 8.26
C VAL A 97 -5.74 -19.74 7.84
N ILE A 98 -4.84 -20.54 7.25
CA ILE A 98 -3.55 -20.03 6.77
C ILE A 98 -3.78 -19.34 5.42
N VAL A 99 -3.44 -18.06 5.33
CA VAL A 99 -3.71 -17.23 4.15
C VAL A 99 -2.41 -16.94 3.40
N GLU A 100 -2.41 -17.20 2.10
CA GLU A 100 -1.27 -16.86 1.24
C GLU A 100 -1.09 -15.34 1.11
N THR A 101 0.17 -14.89 1.03
CA THR A 101 0.49 -13.44 0.94
C THR A 101 -0.19 -12.75 -0.24
N GLU A 102 -0.31 -13.42 -1.39
CA GLU A 102 -1.03 -12.87 -2.56
C GLU A 102 -2.51 -12.57 -2.23
N THR A 103 -3.15 -13.43 -1.44
CA THR A 103 -4.52 -13.28 -1.00
C THR A 103 -4.66 -12.15 0.01
N VAL A 104 -3.72 -12.00 0.95
CA VAL A 104 -3.69 -10.85 1.88
C VAL A 104 -3.56 -9.52 1.13
N CYS A 105 -2.80 -9.49 0.04
CA CYS A 105 -2.62 -8.30 -0.81
C CYS A 105 -3.78 -8.07 -1.80
N ASN A 106 -4.78 -8.96 -1.87
CA ASN A 106 -5.93 -8.83 -2.76
C ASN A 106 -7.21 -8.60 -1.94
N PRO A 107 -7.70 -7.35 -1.84
CA PRO A 107 -8.86 -7.00 -1.02
C PRO A 107 -10.12 -7.83 -1.29
N GLN A 108 -10.37 -8.18 -2.56
CA GLN A 108 -11.53 -8.99 -2.94
C GLN A 108 -11.39 -10.43 -2.45
N LYS A 109 -10.26 -11.09 -2.71
CA LYS A 109 -10.02 -12.47 -2.25
C LYS A 109 -10.03 -12.53 -0.72
N LEU A 110 -9.40 -11.55 -0.06
CA LEU A 110 -9.36 -11.45 1.39
C LEU A 110 -10.77 -11.28 1.99
N PHE A 111 -11.57 -10.34 1.47
CA PHE A 111 -12.93 -10.12 1.95
C PHE A 111 -13.79 -11.37 1.83
N LYS A 112 -13.71 -12.04 0.67
CA LYS A 112 -14.47 -13.25 0.42
C LYS A 112 -14.06 -14.38 1.37
N LEU A 113 -12.76 -14.53 1.63
CA LEU A 113 -12.25 -15.51 2.58
C LEU A 113 -12.75 -15.26 4.01
N ILE A 114 -12.89 -14.00 4.44
CA ILE A 114 -13.48 -13.65 5.74
C ILE A 114 -14.92 -14.20 5.85
N GLN A 115 -15.70 -14.10 4.78
CA GLN A 115 -17.08 -14.60 4.71
C GLN A 115 -17.13 -16.13 4.67
N GLU A 116 -16.42 -16.74 3.74
CA GLU A 116 -16.33 -18.20 3.53
C GLU A 116 -15.96 -18.94 4.79
N GLU A 117 -14.92 -18.43 5.46
CA GLU A 117 -14.35 -19.07 6.64
C GLU A 117 -15.02 -18.64 7.94
N LYS A 118 -16.07 -17.81 7.83
CA LYS A 118 -16.85 -17.28 8.95
C LYS A 118 -15.92 -16.72 10.02
N ALA A 119 -14.95 -15.91 9.58
CA ALA A 119 -13.93 -15.38 10.45
C ALA A 119 -14.58 -14.53 11.54
N THR A 120 -14.27 -14.83 12.79
CA THR A 120 -14.84 -14.17 13.98
C THR A 120 -13.95 -13.05 14.50
N LEU A 121 -12.66 -13.13 14.21
CA LEU A 121 -11.66 -12.10 14.45
C LEU A 121 -10.80 -12.00 13.18
N VAL A 122 -10.48 -10.78 12.80
CA VAL A 122 -9.44 -10.50 11.79
C VAL A 122 -8.49 -9.46 12.35
N GLU A 123 -7.23 -9.58 11.99
CA GLU A 123 -6.17 -8.69 12.47
C GLU A 123 -5.26 -8.30 11.31
N PHE A 124 -5.10 -6.99 11.13
CA PHE A 124 -4.38 -6.43 10.00
C PHE A 124 -3.48 -5.27 10.42
N VAL A 125 -2.47 -4.99 9.60
CA VAL A 125 -1.83 -3.67 9.62
C VAL A 125 -2.73 -2.64 8.93
N PRO A 126 -2.70 -1.35 9.30
CA PRO A 126 -3.57 -0.30 8.75
C PRO A 126 -3.63 -0.23 7.21
N VAL A 127 -2.53 -0.55 6.50
CA VAL A 127 -2.50 -0.52 5.03
C VAL A 127 -3.38 -1.62 4.41
N VAL A 128 -3.43 -2.81 5.01
CA VAL A 128 -4.29 -3.92 4.55
C VAL A 128 -5.76 -3.59 4.80
N LEU A 129 -6.07 -3.05 5.99
CA LEU A 129 -7.42 -2.57 6.31
C LEU A 129 -7.88 -1.48 5.32
N ARG A 130 -7.00 -0.56 4.93
CA ARG A 130 -7.34 0.48 3.95
C ARG A 130 -7.71 -0.11 2.59
N GLY A 131 -6.88 -1.02 2.06
CA GLY A 131 -7.20 -1.69 0.80
C GLY A 131 -8.51 -2.49 0.87
N LEU A 132 -8.77 -3.15 2.01
CA LEU A 132 -10.03 -3.83 2.27
C LEU A 132 -11.22 -2.85 2.28
N LEU A 133 -11.08 -1.71 2.97
CA LEU A 133 -12.10 -0.66 3.03
C LEU A 133 -12.42 -0.07 1.66
N ASP A 134 -11.38 0.19 0.86
CA ASP A 134 -11.56 0.70 -0.51
C ASP A 134 -12.43 -0.27 -1.31
N TYR A 135 -12.16 -1.58 -1.25
CA TYR A 135 -12.96 -2.59 -1.93
C TYR A 135 -14.40 -2.70 -1.40
N ILE A 136 -14.58 -2.88 -0.09
CA ILE A 136 -15.91 -3.13 0.51
C ILE A 136 -16.82 -1.90 0.48
N SER A 137 -16.26 -0.69 0.33
CA SER A 137 -17.03 0.54 0.16
C SER A 137 -17.85 0.55 -1.13
N HIS A 138 -17.42 -0.22 -2.14
CA HIS A 138 -18.10 -0.38 -3.43
C HIS A 138 -19.11 -1.54 -3.45
N LEU A 139 -19.19 -2.35 -2.39
CA LEU A 139 -20.15 -3.45 -2.30
C LEU A 139 -21.50 -2.98 -1.78
N SER A 140 -22.59 -3.61 -2.24
CA SER A 140 -23.91 -3.36 -1.68
C SER A 140 -23.99 -3.78 -0.21
N THR A 141 -24.94 -3.23 0.53
CA THR A 141 -25.14 -3.56 1.95
C THR A 141 -25.33 -5.07 2.20
N HIS A 142 -25.89 -5.80 1.23
CA HIS A 142 -26.14 -7.24 1.35
C HIS A 142 -24.88 -8.06 1.06
N GLU A 143 -24.08 -7.67 0.07
CA GLU A 143 -22.85 -8.37 -0.31
C GLU A 143 -21.75 -8.18 0.73
N ARG A 144 -21.72 -7.02 1.38
CA ARG A 144 -20.68 -6.70 2.36
C ARG A 144 -20.96 -7.22 3.76
N LEU A 145 -21.97 -8.07 3.97
CA LEU A 145 -22.29 -8.57 5.31
C LEU A 145 -21.17 -9.46 5.87
N LEU A 146 -20.81 -9.21 7.13
CA LEU A 146 -19.85 -10.00 7.90
C LEU A 146 -20.53 -10.51 9.19
N PRO A 147 -21.53 -11.40 9.09
CA PRO A 147 -22.40 -11.75 10.22
C PRO A 147 -21.66 -12.48 11.36
N ASP A 148 -20.58 -13.19 11.04
CA ASP A 148 -19.79 -13.95 12.01
C ASP A 148 -18.65 -13.12 12.64
N LEU A 149 -18.27 -12.01 12.02
CA LEU A 149 -17.15 -11.19 12.48
C LEU A 149 -17.54 -10.37 13.71
N LYS A 150 -16.84 -10.62 14.82
CA LYS A 150 -17.07 -9.94 16.10
C LYS A 150 -16.11 -8.78 16.33
N TRP A 151 -14.86 -8.92 15.86
CA TRP A 151 -13.79 -7.96 16.11
C TRP A 151 -12.95 -7.73 14.86
N MET A 152 -12.62 -6.45 14.61
CA MET A 152 -11.59 -6.07 13.65
C MET A 152 -10.43 -5.47 14.43
N MET A 153 -9.25 -6.07 14.35
CA MET A 153 -8.07 -5.63 15.07
C MET A 153 -7.07 -4.98 14.10
N VAL A 154 -6.51 -3.86 14.54
CA VAL A 154 -5.35 -3.23 13.91
C VAL A 154 -4.19 -3.22 14.89
N THR A 155 -3.04 -3.70 14.44
CA THR A 155 -1.79 -3.62 15.19
C THR A 155 -0.63 -3.35 14.23
N GLY A 156 0.58 -3.29 14.75
CA GLY A 156 1.76 -3.24 13.93
C GLY A 156 2.07 -1.87 13.34
N GLU A 157 1.13 -0.93 13.18
CA GLU A 157 1.40 0.48 12.84
C GLU A 157 0.37 1.43 13.48
N SER A 158 0.66 2.73 13.53
CA SER A 158 -0.33 3.70 14.03
C SER A 158 -1.53 3.80 13.07
N ALA A 159 -2.70 3.40 13.55
CA ALA A 159 -3.96 3.61 12.84
C ALA A 159 -4.39 5.09 12.87
N SER A 160 -4.94 5.59 11.77
CA SER A 160 -5.53 6.93 11.74
C SER A 160 -6.97 6.90 12.22
N VAL A 161 -7.40 7.99 12.85
CA VAL A 161 -8.81 8.19 13.28
C VAL A 161 -9.77 8.04 12.11
N GLU A 162 -9.40 8.59 10.95
CA GLU A 162 -10.15 8.45 9.70
C GLU A 162 -10.40 6.98 9.33
N LEU A 163 -9.35 6.14 9.35
CA LEU A 163 -9.44 4.74 8.94
C LEU A 163 -10.37 3.95 9.86
N VAL A 164 -10.23 4.14 11.17
CA VAL A 164 -11.10 3.50 12.18
C VAL A 164 -12.55 3.95 12.02
N ASN A 165 -12.78 5.25 11.80
CA ASN A 165 -14.12 5.79 11.60
C ASN A 165 -14.77 5.30 10.30
N GLN A 166 -14.00 5.12 9.22
CA GLN A 166 -14.50 4.53 7.97
C GLN A 166 -15.00 3.10 8.19
N TRP A 167 -14.26 2.27 8.93
CA TRP A 167 -14.71 0.93 9.29
C TRP A 167 -16.01 0.97 10.10
N LEU A 168 -16.06 1.75 11.19
CA LEU A 168 -17.23 1.82 12.07
C LEU A 168 -18.47 2.42 11.39
N LYS A 169 -18.28 3.23 10.34
CA LYS A 169 -19.39 3.72 9.51
C LYS A 169 -20.02 2.61 8.67
N LEU A 170 -19.22 1.66 8.19
CA LEU A 170 -19.70 0.52 7.40
C LEU A 170 -20.20 -0.63 8.28
N TYR A 171 -19.53 -0.87 9.40
CA TYR A 171 -19.81 -1.95 10.34
C TYR A 171 -20.00 -1.42 11.77
N PRO A 172 -21.10 -0.72 12.06
CA PRO A 172 -21.34 -0.11 13.38
C PRO A 172 -21.49 -1.13 14.52
N SER A 173 -21.70 -2.42 14.19
CA SER A 173 -21.80 -3.52 15.16
C SER A 173 -20.49 -4.30 15.34
N ILE A 174 -19.43 -3.98 14.60
CA ILE A 174 -18.14 -4.69 14.67
C ILE A 174 -17.09 -3.70 15.18
N PRO A 175 -16.78 -3.70 16.48
CA PRO A 175 -15.81 -2.77 17.06
C PRO A 175 -14.41 -2.96 16.48
N VAL A 176 -13.64 -1.87 16.53
CA VAL A 176 -12.23 -1.87 16.15
C VAL A 176 -11.35 -1.96 17.39
N VAL A 177 -10.40 -2.88 17.41
CA VAL A 177 -9.39 -2.98 18.45
C VAL A 177 -8.09 -2.39 17.92
N ASN A 178 -7.62 -1.29 18.51
CA ASN A 178 -6.29 -0.75 18.25
C ASN A 178 -5.33 -1.32 19.28
N ALA A 179 -4.51 -2.29 18.89
CA ALA A 179 -3.57 -2.97 19.75
C ALA A 179 -2.15 -2.44 19.55
N TYR A 180 -1.34 -2.56 20.61
CA TYR A 180 0.05 -2.10 20.60
C TYR A 180 0.90 -2.99 21.49
N GLY A 181 2.04 -3.41 20.96
CA GLY A 181 3.16 -3.81 21.77
C GLY A 181 4.44 -4.11 20.98
N PRO A 182 5.57 -4.23 21.68
CA PRO A 182 6.84 -4.63 21.10
C PRO A 182 7.05 -6.14 21.23
N THR A 183 7.78 -6.72 20.27
CA THR A 183 8.18 -8.13 20.29
C THR A 183 8.82 -8.57 21.59
N GLU A 184 9.67 -7.74 22.18
CA GLU A 184 10.34 -8.00 23.45
C GLU A 184 9.39 -8.19 24.66
N ALA A 185 8.12 -7.85 24.51
CA ALA A 185 7.09 -7.97 25.52
C ALA A 185 5.93 -8.92 25.13
N ALA A 186 6.20 -9.86 24.21
CA ALA A 186 5.27 -10.88 23.74
C ALA A 186 4.04 -10.29 23.03
N ASP A 187 4.30 -9.68 21.87
CA ASP A 187 3.30 -9.08 20.97
C ASP A 187 2.58 -7.88 21.62
N ASP A 188 1.24 -7.81 21.60
CA ASP A 188 0.52 -6.68 22.19
C ASP A 188 0.58 -6.67 23.72
N ILE A 189 0.76 -5.47 24.27
CA ILE A 189 0.77 -5.18 25.71
C ILE A 189 -0.35 -4.23 26.14
N THR A 190 -0.94 -3.49 25.19
CA THR A 190 -2.13 -2.66 25.41
C THR A 190 -3.13 -2.81 24.28
N GLN A 191 -4.40 -2.50 24.59
CA GLN A 191 -5.46 -2.42 23.58
C GLN A 191 -6.44 -1.29 23.89
N PHE A 192 -7.00 -0.71 22.82
CA PHE A 192 -8.09 0.23 22.87
C PHE A 192 -9.25 -0.24 21.99
N ILE A 193 -10.42 -0.48 22.60
CA ILE A 193 -11.62 -0.89 21.87
C ILE A 193 -12.41 0.35 21.49
N VAL A 194 -12.63 0.51 20.18
CA VAL A 194 -13.39 1.60 19.58
C VAL A 194 -14.73 1.05 19.10
N GLU A 195 -15.77 1.25 19.91
CA GLU A 195 -17.14 0.81 19.59
C GLU A 195 -17.91 1.85 18.78
N LYS A 196 -17.50 3.12 18.84
CA LYS A 196 -18.18 4.24 18.18
C LYS A 196 -17.15 5.14 17.50
N PRO A 197 -17.51 5.79 16.38
CA PRO A 197 -16.62 6.72 15.69
C PRO A 197 -16.04 7.76 16.65
N LEU A 198 -14.72 7.95 16.57
CA LEU A 198 -13.99 8.95 17.33
C LEU A 198 -14.26 10.36 16.75
N PRO A 199 -14.17 11.43 17.56
CA PRO A 199 -14.32 12.80 17.08
C PRO A 199 -13.37 13.13 15.92
N GLU A 200 -13.87 13.81 14.87
CA GLU A 200 -13.06 14.13 13.68
C GLU A 200 -11.85 15.03 13.97
N ASN A 201 -11.91 15.83 15.05
CA ASN A 201 -10.80 16.68 15.49
C ASN A 201 -9.74 15.93 16.32
N GLN A 202 -9.97 14.66 16.66
CA GLN A 202 -9.01 13.83 17.35
C GLN A 202 -7.87 13.44 16.40
N ARG A 203 -6.62 13.62 16.86
CA ARG A 203 -5.43 13.44 16.01
C ARG A 203 -4.93 12.00 15.96
N THR A 204 -5.13 11.24 17.04
CA THR A 204 -4.53 9.93 17.28
C THR A 204 -5.57 8.96 17.81
N VAL A 205 -5.44 7.68 17.48
CA VAL A 205 -6.19 6.60 18.13
C VAL A 205 -5.36 6.17 19.35
N PRO A 206 -5.89 6.25 20.60
CA PRO A 206 -5.18 5.77 21.77
C PRO A 206 -4.81 4.30 21.63
N ILE A 207 -3.71 3.90 22.27
CA ILE A 207 -3.30 2.49 22.38
C ILE A 207 -3.93 1.80 23.59
N GLY A 208 -4.63 2.57 24.42
CA GLY A 208 -5.58 2.07 25.40
C GLY A 208 -4.94 1.64 26.72
N LYS A 209 -5.38 0.50 27.27
CA LYS A 209 -5.03 0.05 28.63
C LYS A 209 -4.16 -1.21 28.59
N PRO A 210 -3.34 -1.43 29.63
CA PRO A 210 -2.58 -2.67 29.81
C PRO A 210 -3.46 -3.93 29.72
N LEU A 211 -2.95 -4.95 29.03
CA LEU A 211 -3.50 -6.31 29.10
C LEU A 211 -3.20 -6.97 30.45
N ALA A 212 -3.89 -8.09 30.72
CA ALA A 212 -3.78 -8.80 31.98
C ALA A 212 -2.33 -9.19 32.31
N ASN A 213 -1.99 -9.04 33.59
CA ASN A 213 -0.69 -9.38 34.17
C ASN A 213 0.53 -8.61 33.61
N LEU A 214 0.28 -7.44 33.00
CA LEU A 214 1.29 -6.46 32.60
C LEU A 214 1.15 -5.18 33.42
N ASN A 215 2.28 -4.54 33.72
CA ASN A 215 2.31 -3.20 34.30
C ASN A 215 2.97 -2.25 33.31
N LEU A 216 2.29 -1.14 33.02
CA LEU A 216 2.82 -0.09 32.14
C LEU A 216 3.20 1.13 32.96
N TYR A 217 4.32 1.74 32.58
CA TYR A 217 4.87 2.94 33.17
C TYR A 217 5.17 3.96 32.08
N ILE A 218 4.97 5.24 32.37
CA ILE A 218 5.43 6.34 31.52
C ILE A 218 6.53 7.04 32.32
N LEU A 219 7.76 6.95 31.84
CA LEU A 219 8.96 7.34 32.57
C LEU A 219 9.72 8.48 31.89
N ASP A 220 10.33 9.36 32.67
CA ASP A 220 11.29 10.32 32.16
C ASP A 220 12.68 9.70 31.92
N SER A 221 13.62 10.51 31.43
CA SER A 221 15.01 10.10 31.20
C SER A 221 15.78 9.69 32.47
N GLN A 222 15.24 10.00 33.66
CA GLN A 222 15.80 9.64 34.96
C GLN A 222 15.10 8.41 35.57
N MET A 223 14.29 7.68 34.78
CA MET A 223 13.49 6.54 35.21
C MET A 223 12.50 6.88 36.33
N GLN A 224 12.00 8.11 36.38
CA GLN A 224 10.95 8.54 37.31
C GLN A 224 9.59 8.57 36.63
N LEU A 225 8.53 8.31 37.41
CA LEU A 225 7.16 8.41 36.92
C LEU A 225 6.82 9.86 36.57
N VAL A 226 6.22 10.06 35.40
CA VAL A 226 5.69 11.38 35.02
C VAL A 226 4.18 11.50 35.37
N PRO A 227 3.68 12.71 35.65
CA PRO A 227 2.24 12.95 35.87
C PRO A 227 1.39 12.62 34.63
N ILE A 228 0.08 12.41 34.86
CA ILE A 228 -0.92 12.24 33.77
C ILE A 228 -0.85 13.43 32.80
N GLY A 229 -0.87 13.16 31.50
CA GLY A 229 -0.78 14.14 30.42
C GLY A 229 0.64 14.55 30.03
N VAL A 230 1.66 14.21 30.81
CA VAL A 230 3.07 14.50 30.52
C VAL A 230 3.67 13.38 29.66
N PRO A 231 4.29 13.69 28.50
CA PRO A 231 5.00 12.70 27.69
C PRO A 231 6.19 12.08 28.40
N GLY A 232 6.37 10.77 28.23
CA GLY A 232 7.54 10.02 28.68
C GLY A 232 7.67 8.69 27.92
N GLU A 233 8.74 7.95 28.18
CA GLU A 233 8.99 6.64 27.58
C GLU A 233 8.00 5.60 28.10
N ILE A 234 7.35 4.87 27.19
CA ILE A 234 6.52 3.72 27.51
C ILE A 234 7.44 2.58 27.97
N CYS A 235 7.13 2.02 29.12
CA CYS A 235 7.92 0.99 29.77
C CYS A 235 6.99 -0.10 30.29
N VAL A 236 7.39 -1.38 30.19
CA VAL A 236 6.54 -2.51 30.57
C VAL A 236 7.26 -3.51 31.47
N SER A 237 6.56 -4.03 32.49
CA SER A 237 6.97 -5.19 33.30
C SER A 237 5.85 -6.24 33.33
N GLY A 238 6.17 -7.46 33.75
CA GLY A 238 5.18 -8.54 33.93
C GLY A 238 5.46 -9.80 33.11
N PHE A 239 4.42 -10.60 32.83
CA PHE A 239 4.57 -11.90 32.15
C PHE A 239 5.06 -11.78 30.71
N GLY A 240 4.68 -10.73 29.98
CA GLY A 240 5.05 -10.54 28.58
C GLY A 240 6.53 -10.26 28.36
N VAL A 241 7.24 -9.71 29.37
CA VAL A 241 8.64 -9.30 29.23
C VAL A 241 9.54 -10.53 29.01
N GLY A 242 10.18 -10.54 27.85
CA GLY A 242 11.07 -11.59 27.39
C GLY A 242 12.32 -11.80 28.25
N VAL A 243 13.15 -12.74 27.81
CA VAL A 243 14.44 -13.07 28.47
C VAL A 243 15.49 -12.00 28.16
N GLY A 244 15.40 -11.38 26.99
CA GLY A 244 16.42 -10.49 26.44
C GLY A 244 16.70 -10.82 24.98
N TYR A 245 17.85 -10.36 24.49
CA TYR A 245 18.30 -10.58 23.13
C TYR A 245 19.30 -11.74 23.04
N TRP A 246 19.11 -12.63 22.07
CA TRP A 246 19.99 -13.79 21.84
C TRP A 246 21.43 -13.35 21.59
N LYS A 247 22.34 -13.85 22.44
CA LYS A 247 23.79 -13.57 22.41
C LYS A 247 24.14 -12.07 22.37
N ASN A 248 23.28 -11.20 22.92
CA ASN A 248 23.52 -9.75 22.99
C ASN A 248 23.22 -9.22 24.40
N GLU A 249 24.11 -9.54 25.33
CA GLU A 249 23.97 -9.16 26.75
C GLU A 249 24.03 -7.65 26.97
N GLU A 250 24.86 -6.93 26.20
CA GLU A 250 24.99 -5.48 26.34
C GLU A 250 23.68 -4.78 26.01
N LYS A 251 23.07 -5.10 24.86
CA LYS A 251 21.77 -4.55 24.49
C LYS A 251 20.67 -5.01 25.46
N THR A 252 20.74 -6.24 25.92
CA THR A 252 19.80 -6.75 26.93
C THR A 252 19.84 -5.91 28.20
N LYS A 253 21.02 -5.63 28.76
CA LYS A 253 21.16 -4.80 29.96
C LYS A 253 20.71 -3.34 29.76
N LEU A 254 20.79 -2.82 28.54
CA LEU A 254 20.34 -1.47 28.21
C LEU A 254 18.82 -1.35 28.06
N SER A 255 18.16 -2.39 27.52
CA SER A 255 16.72 -2.38 27.25
C SER A 255 15.88 -3.05 28.35
N PHE A 256 16.43 -4.03 29.05
CA PHE A 256 15.80 -4.77 30.15
C PHE A 256 16.50 -4.38 31.45
N VAL A 257 15.99 -3.35 32.10
CA VAL A 257 16.61 -2.72 33.28
C VAL A 257 15.89 -3.15 34.56
N PRO A 258 16.57 -3.15 35.72
CA PRO A 258 15.91 -3.43 37.00
C PRO A 258 14.70 -2.51 37.21
N ASN A 259 13.58 -3.08 37.64
CA ASN A 259 12.35 -2.36 37.91
C ASN A 259 12.50 -1.53 39.21
N PRO A 260 12.44 -0.18 39.15
CA PRO A 260 12.56 0.65 40.34
C PRO A 260 11.25 0.75 41.14
N PHE A 261 10.15 0.13 40.66
CA PHE A 261 8.81 0.19 41.26
C PHE A 261 8.29 -1.17 41.76
N PRO A 262 9.07 -1.95 42.55
CA PRO A 262 8.69 -3.31 42.95
C PRO A 262 7.41 -3.37 43.81
N ASN A 263 7.03 -2.27 44.46
CA ASN A 263 5.87 -2.20 45.35
C ASN A 263 4.58 -1.68 44.68
N MET A 264 4.64 -1.29 43.40
CA MET A 264 3.47 -0.73 42.68
C MET A 264 2.75 -1.78 41.80
N ALA A 265 3.31 -2.98 41.67
CA ALA A 265 2.74 -4.08 40.89
C ALA A 265 2.07 -5.12 41.81
N LYS A 266 1.03 -5.80 41.30
CA LYS A 266 0.56 -7.05 41.93
C LYS A 266 1.64 -8.12 41.73
N VAL A 267 2.30 -8.53 42.81
CA VAL A 267 3.31 -9.61 42.77
C VAL A 267 2.63 -10.92 42.39
N LEU A 268 2.96 -11.45 41.20
CA LEU A 268 2.48 -12.74 40.72
C LEU A 268 3.69 -13.69 40.60
N PRO A 269 3.65 -14.90 41.23
CA PRO A 269 4.73 -15.87 41.14
C PRO A 269 5.09 -16.21 39.69
N GLY A 270 6.39 -16.28 39.38
CA GLY A 270 6.88 -16.63 38.03
C GLY A 270 6.90 -15.49 37.00
N THR A 271 6.63 -14.26 37.43
CA THR A 271 6.75 -13.07 36.56
C THR A 271 8.15 -12.51 36.49
N ASN A 272 8.47 -11.84 35.38
CA ASN A 272 9.69 -11.02 35.25
C ASN A 272 9.44 -9.59 35.77
N GLN A 273 8.87 -9.46 36.98
CA GLN A 273 8.55 -8.15 37.57
C GLN A 273 9.77 -7.38 38.06
N ASP A 274 10.89 -8.08 38.28
CA ASP A 274 12.16 -7.47 38.68
C ASP A 274 12.78 -6.62 37.56
N PHE A 275 12.26 -6.71 36.34
CA PHE A 275 12.75 -5.97 35.19
C PHE A 275 11.64 -5.21 34.47
N ILE A 276 12.00 -4.03 33.97
CA ILE A 276 11.24 -3.25 33.01
C ILE A 276 11.91 -3.38 31.66
N TYR A 277 11.13 -3.63 30.62
CA TYR A 277 11.52 -3.39 29.24
C TYR A 277 11.19 -1.96 28.84
N LYS A 278 12.22 -1.25 28.37
CA LYS A 278 12.12 0.09 27.79
C LYS A 278 11.78 0.00 26.31
N THR A 279 10.60 0.48 25.89
CA THR A 279 10.13 0.25 24.51
C THR A 279 10.79 1.15 23.48
N GLY A 280 11.39 2.27 23.90
CA GLY A 280 11.86 3.32 23.00
C GLY A 280 10.73 4.16 22.39
N ASP A 281 9.49 3.99 22.84
CA ASP A 281 8.33 4.73 22.36
C ASP A 281 7.91 5.82 23.34
N LEU A 282 7.48 6.97 22.82
CA LEU A 282 6.96 8.07 23.61
C LEU A 282 5.43 7.95 23.73
N GLY A 283 4.92 8.08 24.94
CA GLY A 283 3.48 8.10 25.20
C GLY A 283 3.13 8.97 26.39
N ARG A 284 1.83 9.13 26.64
CA ARG A 284 1.33 9.78 27.86
C ARG A 284 0.04 9.14 28.32
N TRP A 285 -0.17 9.12 29.62
CA TRP A 285 -1.47 8.79 30.20
C TRP A 285 -2.48 9.90 29.89
N LEU A 286 -3.66 9.50 29.47
CA LEU A 286 -4.85 10.35 29.39
C LEU A 286 -5.64 10.26 30.71
N PRO A 287 -6.49 11.26 31.02
CA PRO A 287 -7.26 11.29 32.27
C PRO A 287 -8.20 10.10 32.47
N ASP A 288 -8.60 9.42 31.40
CA ASP A 288 -9.47 8.22 31.42
C ASP A 288 -8.69 6.90 31.69
N GLY A 289 -7.38 7.02 31.90
CA GLY A 289 -6.47 5.91 32.13
C GLY A 289 -6.11 5.14 30.86
N THR A 290 -6.33 5.70 29.67
CA THR A 290 -5.77 5.17 28.41
C THR A 290 -4.42 5.83 28.10
N ILE A 291 -3.62 5.21 27.24
CA ILE A 291 -2.35 5.76 26.78
C ILE A 291 -2.50 6.30 25.36
N GLU A 292 -2.03 7.52 25.14
CA GLU A 292 -1.82 8.08 23.80
C GLU A 292 -0.38 7.83 23.35
N PHE A 293 -0.23 7.27 22.16
CA PHE A 293 1.07 7.08 21.50
C PHE A 293 1.50 8.35 20.77
N LEU A 294 2.73 8.81 21.00
CA LEU A 294 3.27 10.07 20.50
C LEU A 294 4.42 9.89 19.48
N GLY A 295 4.72 8.65 19.11
CA GLY A 295 5.84 8.32 18.23
C GLY A 295 7.00 7.71 19.01
N ARG A 296 8.20 7.77 18.42
CA ARG A 296 9.39 7.10 18.94
C ARG A 296 10.43 8.07 19.46
N ILE A 297 11.17 7.63 20.48
CA ILE A 297 12.27 8.40 21.09
C ILE A 297 13.51 8.31 20.20
N ASP A 298 13.79 7.10 19.72
CA ASP A 298 14.74 6.85 18.66
C ASP A 298 14.02 6.95 17.31
N HIS A 299 14.66 7.49 16.28
CA HIS A 299 14.03 7.75 14.98
C HIS A 299 13.69 6.47 14.18
N GLN A 300 13.34 5.36 14.83
CA GLN A 300 12.83 4.15 14.18
C GLN A 300 11.48 4.42 13.51
N VAL A 301 11.28 3.82 12.34
CA VAL A 301 10.11 4.04 11.50
C VAL A 301 9.46 2.71 11.14
N LYS A 302 8.15 2.75 10.87
CA LYS A 302 7.45 1.63 10.28
C LYS A 302 7.12 1.96 8.83
N ILE A 303 7.69 1.20 7.90
CA ILE A 303 7.46 1.34 6.45
C ILE A 303 7.00 0.00 5.92
N ARG A 304 5.81 -0.03 5.30
CA ARG A 304 5.25 -1.22 4.65
C ARG A 304 5.19 -2.44 5.58
N GLY A 305 4.80 -2.25 6.85
CA GLY A 305 4.71 -3.32 7.85
C GLY A 305 6.03 -3.72 8.51
N PHE A 306 7.17 -3.18 8.08
CA PHE A 306 8.47 -3.48 8.67
C PHE A 306 8.89 -2.41 9.67
N ARG A 307 9.32 -2.85 10.86
CA ARG A 307 10.05 -2.00 11.81
C ARG A 307 11.46 -1.82 11.27
N ILE A 308 11.81 -0.58 10.90
CA ILE A 308 13.10 -0.22 10.34
C ILE A 308 13.79 0.76 11.29
N GLU A 309 15.00 0.40 11.69
CA GLU A 309 15.90 1.23 12.46
C GLU A 309 16.72 2.08 11.51
N LEU A 310 16.38 3.37 11.37
CA LEU A 310 17.16 4.29 10.52
C LEU A 310 18.63 4.32 10.95
N GLY A 311 18.86 4.24 12.27
CA GLY A 311 20.18 4.13 12.88
C GLY A 311 20.98 2.89 12.45
N GLU A 312 20.34 1.80 12.02
CA GLU A 312 21.05 0.60 11.53
C GLU A 312 21.66 0.84 10.15
N ILE A 313 20.89 1.49 9.28
CA ILE A 313 21.36 1.94 7.97
C ILE A 313 22.46 3.00 8.18
N GLU A 314 22.26 3.94 9.11
CA GLU A 314 23.27 4.94 9.50
C GLU A 314 24.56 4.28 10.03
N ALA A 315 24.45 3.30 10.92
CA ALA A 315 25.59 2.63 11.55
C ALA A 315 26.40 1.82 10.53
N LEU A 316 25.73 1.11 9.62
CA LEU A 316 26.40 0.40 8.52
C LEU A 316 27.12 1.38 7.60
N LEU A 317 26.45 2.44 7.18
CA LEU A 317 27.06 3.48 6.35
C LEU A 317 28.27 4.12 7.03
N ASN A 318 28.21 4.40 8.34
CA ASN A 318 29.33 4.93 9.13
C ASN A 318 30.51 3.94 9.28
N GLN A 319 30.31 2.63 9.07
CA GLN A 319 31.41 1.66 9.03
C GLN A 319 32.18 1.71 7.70
N HIS A 320 31.61 2.31 6.66
CA HIS A 320 32.28 2.44 5.39
C HIS A 320 33.42 3.47 5.51
N SER A 321 34.64 3.10 5.12
CA SER A 321 35.86 3.91 5.35
C SER A 321 35.77 5.34 4.77
N ASN A 322 34.94 5.53 3.75
CA ASN A 322 34.79 6.81 3.05
C ASN A 322 33.64 7.69 3.61
N VAL A 323 32.88 7.22 4.61
CA VAL A 323 31.78 7.98 5.25
C VAL A 323 32.27 8.56 6.59
N ARG A 324 32.14 9.87 6.75
CA ARG A 324 32.43 10.60 8.00
C ARG A 324 31.23 10.62 8.93
N GLU A 325 30.09 11.03 8.39
CA GLU A 325 28.83 11.14 9.11
C GLU A 325 27.69 10.73 8.18
N THR A 326 26.62 10.19 8.72
CA THR A 326 25.39 9.94 7.96
C THR A 326 24.15 10.11 8.82
N VAL A 327 23.06 10.51 8.16
CA VAL A 327 21.70 10.52 8.72
C VAL A 327 20.75 9.90 7.71
N VAL A 328 19.93 8.97 8.15
CA VAL A 328 18.88 8.37 7.33
C VAL A 328 17.54 8.86 7.87
N MET A 329 16.62 9.19 6.95
CA MET A 329 15.27 9.61 7.31
C MET A 329 14.24 9.07 6.33
N VAL A 330 12.98 9.10 6.77
CA VAL A 330 11.84 8.87 5.90
C VAL A 330 11.37 10.20 5.33
N ARG A 331 11.22 10.23 4.01
CA ARG A 331 10.58 11.32 3.27
C ARG A 331 9.25 10.82 2.71
N GLU A 332 8.27 11.72 2.70
CA GLU A 332 6.95 11.51 2.13
C GLU A 332 6.61 12.75 1.29
N ASP A 333 7.01 12.71 0.01
CA ASP A 333 6.84 13.85 -0.91
C ASP A 333 5.44 13.83 -1.56
N SER A 334 4.76 12.68 -1.56
CA SER A 334 3.35 12.49 -1.91
C SER A 334 2.65 11.63 -0.85
N ARG A 335 1.37 11.91 -0.55
CA ARG A 335 0.61 11.23 0.53
C ARG A 335 0.62 9.71 0.35
N GLY A 336 1.12 8.99 1.35
CA GLY A 336 1.18 7.53 1.39
C GLY A 336 2.45 6.91 0.82
N ASP A 337 3.33 7.67 0.15
CA ASP A 337 4.57 7.16 -0.45
C ASP A 337 5.79 7.48 0.42
N LYS A 338 5.93 6.74 1.54
CA LYS A 338 7.08 6.85 2.44
C LYS A 338 8.31 6.16 1.85
N ARG A 339 9.40 6.90 1.68
CA ARG A 339 10.68 6.43 1.11
C ARG A 339 11.84 6.72 2.06
N LEU A 340 12.84 5.82 2.07
CA LEU A 340 14.07 6.01 2.84
C LEU A 340 15.07 6.86 2.05
N VAL A 341 15.70 7.83 2.70
CA VAL A 341 16.74 8.70 2.12
C VAL A 341 17.94 8.75 3.06
N ALA A 342 19.13 8.49 2.53
CA ALA A 342 20.39 8.52 3.27
C ALA A 342 21.21 9.77 2.94
N TYR A 343 21.49 10.62 3.92
CA TYR A 343 22.35 11.78 3.80
C TYR A 343 23.75 11.41 4.30
N ILE A 344 24.77 11.70 3.50
CA ILE A 344 26.15 11.24 3.71
C ILE A 344 27.10 12.43 3.69
N VAL A 345 28.02 12.48 4.64
CA VAL A 345 29.15 13.40 4.66
C VAL A 345 30.44 12.57 4.48
N PRO A 346 31.27 12.80 3.44
CA PRO A 346 32.45 11.99 3.18
C PRO A 346 33.69 12.36 4.02
N ASN A 347 34.61 11.41 4.24
CA ASN A 347 35.82 11.58 5.07
C ASN A 347 36.91 12.44 4.43
N GLN A 348 37.42 12.09 3.23
CA GLN A 348 38.45 12.90 2.55
C GLN A 348 38.72 12.59 1.07
N HIS A 349 37.86 11.85 0.38
CA HIS A 349 37.78 11.74 -1.09
C HIS A 349 36.32 11.53 -1.50
N SER A 350 35.98 11.74 -2.77
CA SER A 350 34.66 11.42 -3.33
C SER A 350 34.26 10.00 -2.92
N VAL A 351 33.10 9.84 -2.29
CA VAL A 351 32.56 8.53 -1.92
C VAL A 351 31.60 8.09 -3.01
N LEU A 352 31.84 6.90 -3.58
CA LEU A 352 30.96 6.43 -4.63
C LEU A 352 29.61 6.02 -4.07
N ILE A 353 28.49 6.58 -4.55
CA ILE A 353 27.16 6.16 -4.05
C ILE A 353 26.92 4.67 -4.38
N SER A 354 27.40 4.20 -5.53
CA SER A 354 27.35 2.79 -5.94
C SER A 354 28.07 1.88 -4.94
N ASP A 355 29.22 2.30 -4.41
CA ASP A 355 29.96 1.54 -3.40
C ASP A 355 29.16 1.43 -2.09
N LEU A 356 28.56 2.54 -1.64
CA LEU A 356 27.69 2.56 -0.46
C LEU A 356 26.47 1.65 -0.64
N ARG A 357 25.84 1.70 -1.82
CA ARG A 357 24.67 0.88 -2.14
C ARG A 357 25.02 -0.61 -2.18
N ASN A 358 26.12 -0.99 -2.84
CA ASN A 358 26.58 -2.39 -2.89
C ASN A 358 26.95 -2.90 -1.50
N PHE A 359 27.66 -2.08 -0.73
CA PHE A 359 28.00 -2.39 0.66
C PHE A 359 26.77 -2.63 1.54
N LEU A 360 25.70 -1.85 1.34
CA LEU A 360 24.42 -2.08 2.04
C LEU A 360 23.67 -3.29 1.50
N LYS A 361 23.64 -3.52 0.18
CA LYS A 361 22.92 -4.63 -0.47
C LYS A 361 23.44 -6.02 -0.04
N GLU A 362 24.72 -6.13 0.28
CA GLU A 362 25.30 -7.36 0.84
C GLU A 362 24.87 -7.64 2.29
N LYS A 363 24.35 -6.63 3.01
CA LYS A 363 24.15 -6.66 4.47
C LYS A 363 22.71 -6.41 4.91
N LEU A 364 21.91 -5.79 4.07
CA LEU A 364 20.53 -5.41 4.35
C LEU A 364 19.55 -6.04 3.34
N PRO A 365 18.35 -6.40 3.80
CA PRO A 365 17.27 -6.80 2.91
C PRO A 365 16.75 -5.60 2.10
N GLU A 366 16.13 -5.89 0.94
CA GLU A 366 15.70 -4.88 -0.03
C GLU A 366 14.78 -3.79 0.57
N TYR A 367 13.89 -4.14 1.50
CA TYR A 367 12.97 -3.18 2.13
C TYR A 367 13.66 -2.16 3.06
N MET A 368 14.91 -2.40 3.47
CA MET A 368 15.73 -1.46 4.25
C MET A 368 16.64 -0.58 3.39
N MET A 369 16.68 -0.78 2.06
CA MET A 369 17.55 -0.03 1.18
C MET A 369 17.05 1.41 1.01
N PRO A 370 17.91 2.43 1.24
CA PRO A 370 17.59 3.81 0.90
C PRO A 370 17.28 3.97 -0.59
N SER A 371 16.17 4.63 -0.90
CA SER A 371 15.76 4.93 -2.26
C SER A 371 16.61 6.05 -2.88
N ALA A 372 17.26 6.88 -2.06
CA ALA A 372 18.17 7.93 -2.51
C ALA A 372 19.33 8.14 -1.52
N PHE A 373 20.48 8.59 -2.04
CA PHE A 373 21.65 8.99 -1.26
C PHE A 373 22.00 10.44 -1.61
N VAL A 374 22.20 11.30 -0.60
CA VAL A 374 22.47 12.73 -0.77
C VAL A 374 23.79 13.08 -0.12
N LEU A 375 24.76 13.53 -0.91
CA LEU A 375 26.07 13.97 -0.41
C LEU A 375 26.00 15.40 0.13
N LEU A 376 26.54 15.61 1.33
CA LEU A 376 26.60 16.90 2.01
C LEU A 376 28.04 17.22 2.43
N GLU A 377 28.40 18.50 2.42
CA GLU A 377 29.69 18.96 2.99
C GLU A 377 29.72 18.82 4.52
N ALA A 378 28.56 19.04 5.16
CA ALA A 378 28.33 18.87 6.58
C ALA A 378 26.83 18.67 6.87
N LEU A 379 26.50 18.01 7.98
CA LEU A 379 25.13 17.91 8.45
C LEU A 379 24.67 19.29 9.01
N PRO A 380 23.49 19.80 8.63
CA PRO A 380 22.95 21.02 9.23
C PRO A 380 22.68 20.77 10.71
N LEU A 381 23.07 21.71 11.58
CA LEU A 381 22.90 21.60 13.03
C LEU A 381 21.95 22.69 13.56
N THR A 382 21.16 22.36 14.58
CA THR A 382 20.38 23.31 15.38
C THR A 382 21.32 24.15 16.27
N PRO A 383 20.85 25.27 16.86
CA PRO A 383 21.61 26.04 17.86
C PRO A 383 22.06 25.23 19.09
N SER A 384 21.43 24.07 19.34
CA SER A 384 21.78 23.12 20.39
C SER A 384 22.79 22.05 19.97
N GLY A 385 23.31 22.10 18.73
CA GLY A 385 24.32 21.19 18.21
C GLY A 385 23.79 19.81 17.76
N LYS A 386 22.47 19.64 17.62
CA LYS A 386 21.85 18.41 17.08
C LYS A 386 21.62 18.55 15.57
N VAL A 387 21.57 17.45 14.82
CA VAL A 387 21.24 17.52 13.38
C VAL A 387 19.84 18.08 13.17
N ASP A 388 19.75 19.15 12.38
CA ASP A 388 18.48 19.75 11.96
C ASP A 388 17.91 18.98 10.75
N ARG A 389 17.19 17.90 11.05
CA ARG A 389 16.56 17.04 10.04
C ARG A 389 15.54 17.79 9.15
N ARG A 390 15.00 18.94 9.60
CA ARG A 390 14.05 19.74 8.81
C ARG A 390 14.75 20.56 7.74
N SER A 391 16.01 20.92 7.97
CA SER A 391 16.86 21.67 7.04
C SER A 391 17.62 20.78 6.06
N LEU A 392 17.49 19.45 6.16
CA LEU A 392 18.07 18.53 5.18
C LEU A 392 17.41 18.74 3.80
N PRO A 393 18.20 18.89 2.73
CA PRO A 393 17.67 19.16 1.40
C PRO A 393 16.80 18.00 0.90
N ALA A 394 15.83 18.29 0.04
CA ALA A 394 15.13 17.22 -0.66
C ALA A 394 16.14 16.46 -1.55
N PRO A 395 16.08 15.12 -1.62
CA PRO A 395 16.87 14.39 -2.60
C PRO A 395 16.46 14.87 -3.99
N ASP A 396 17.44 15.19 -4.82
CA ASP A 396 17.17 15.35 -6.24
C ASP A 396 16.93 13.95 -6.79
N TRP A 397 15.66 13.59 -6.95
CA TRP A 397 15.24 12.31 -7.50
C TRP A 397 15.78 12.08 -8.93
N LEU A 398 16.31 13.12 -9.58
CA LEU A 398 16.96 13.08 -10.89
C LEU A 398 18.50 13.01 -10.80
N GLN A 399 19.12 13.34 -9.65
CA GLN A 399 20.58 13.20 -9.47
C GLN A 399 20.96 11.73 -9.23
N ARG A 400 21.47 11.16 -10.33
CA ARG A 400 22.08 9.85 -10.45
C ARG A 400 23.16 9.55 -9.41
N ASN A 401 23.37 8.27 -9.14
CA ASN A 401 24.69 7.73 -8.77
C ASN A 401 25.67 8.13 -9.89
N GLN A 402 26.46 9.20 -9.72
CA GLN A 402 27.43 9.65 -10.74
C GLN A 402 28.58 8.64 -10.98
N GLU A 403 28.63 7.52 -10.25
CA GLU A 403 29.83 6.67 -10.18
C GLU A 403 29.58 5.18 -10.45
N GLN A 404 28.35 4.76 -10.74
CA GLN A 404 28.21 3.68 -11.71
C GLN A 404 28.59 4.33 -13.03
N ALA A 405 29.81 4.06 -13.52
CA ALA A 405 30.27 4.58 -14.78
C ALA A 405 29.15 4.31 -15.78
N TYR A 406 28.51 5.39 -16.26
CA TYR A 406 27.44 5.31 -17.23
C TYR A 406 27.98 4.44 -18.37
N THR A 407 27.48 3.22 -18.41
CA THR A 407 27.91 2.28 -19.43
C THR A 407 26.95 2.52 -20.56
N ALA A 408 27.45 3.30 -21.53
CA ALA A 408 26.70 3.61 -22.72
C ALA A 408 26.28 2.29 -23.39
N PRO A 409 25.05 2.21 -23.90
CA PRO A 409 24.64 1.13 -24.80
C PRO A 409 25.72 0.75 -25.81
N HIS A 410 26.02 -0.54 -25.90
CA HIS A 410 27.02 -1.07 -26.83
C HIS A 410 26.38 -1.58 -28.12
N THR A 411 25.09 -1.91 -28.06
CA THR A 411 24.33 -2.43 -29.20
C THR A 411 23.14 -1.52 -29.53
N PRO A 412 22.68 -1.52 -30.80
CA PRO A 412 21.46 -0.79 -31.19
C PRO A 412 20.22 -1.19 -30.38
N VAL A 413 20.18 -2.44 -29.90
CA VAL A 413 19.09 -2.95 -29.04
C VAL A 413 19.16 -2.30 -27.65
N GLU A 414 20.34 -2.24 -27.05
CA GLU A 414 20.54 -1.57 -25.76
C GLU A 414 20.24 -0.06 -25.86
N GLU A 415 20.58 0.60 -26.97
CA GLU A 415 20.32 2.04 -27.18
C GLU A 415 18.83 2.34 -27.15
N VAL A 416 18.06 1.51 -27.86
CA VAL A 416 16.61 1.61 -27.91
C VAL A 416 15.99 1.32 -26.55
N ILE A 417 16.41 0.26 -25.86
CA ILE A 417 15.86 -0.11 -24.53
C ILE A 417 16.15 1.00 -23.51
N SER A 418 17.39 1.48 -23.44
CA SER A 418 17.80 2.57 -22.57
C SER A 418 16.99 3.85 -22.84
N GLY A 419 16.79 4.21 -24.11
CA GLY A 419 15.96 5.34 -24.49
C GLY A 419 14.50 5.20 -24.06
N ILE A 420 13.93 3.99 -24.15
CA ILE A 420 12.58 3.71 -23.68
C ILE A 420 12.48 3.83 -22.16
N TRP A 421 13.43 3.29 -21.40
CA TRP A 421 13.46 3.40 -19.94
C TRP A 421 13.52 4.84 -19.47
N THR A 422 14.42 5.61 -20.07
CA THR A 422 14.59 7.06 -19.83
C THR A 422 13.25 7.78 -19.91
N GLN A 423 12.47 7.52 -20.97
CA GLN A 423 11.17 8.16 -21.16
C GLN A 423 10.06 7.63 -20.24
N VAL A 424 10.14 6.37 -19.79
CA VAL A 424 9.12 5.75 -18.92
C VAL A 424 9.31 6.15 -17.47
N LEU A 425 10.56 6.21 -17.03
CA LEU A 425 10.93 6.56 -15.66
C LEU A 425 11.05 8.07 -15.45
N GLY A 426 11.11 8.86 -16.53
CA GLY A 426 11.27 10.31 -16.46
C GLY A 426 12.66 10.73 -15.99
N VAL A 427 13.68 9.92 -16.27
CA VAL A 427 15.08 10.17 -15.91
C VAL A 427 15.87 10.60 -17.14
N ASP A 428 16.98 11.32 -16.97
CA ASP A 428 17.72 11.90 -18.10
C ASP A 428 18.52 10.88 -18.94
N GLN A 429 19.09 9.83 -18.31
CA GLN A 429 19.79 8.73 -18.98
C GLN A 429 19.71 7.46 -18.12
N VAL A 430 19.81 6.30 -18.79
CA VAL A 430 19.85 4.96 -18.20
C VAL A 430 21.04 4.20 -18.78
N GLY A 431 21.96 3.75 -17.93
CA GLY A 431 23.09 2.89 -18.29
C GLY A 431 22.66 1.45 -18.56
N VAL A 432 23.48 0.67 -19.28
CA VAL A 432 23.08 -0.71 -19.63
C VAL A 432 22.95 -1.65 -18.43
N ASP A 433 23.68 -1.37 -17.36
CA ASP A 433 23.68 -2.17 -16.13
C ASP A 433 22.78 -1.58 -15.02
N ASP A 434 22.08 -0.48 -15.31
CA ASP A 434 21.15 0.12 -14.36
C ASP A 434 19.98 -0.83 -14.11
N ASN A 435 19.63 -1.04 -12.84
CA ASN A 435 18.51 -1.88 -12.47
C ASN A 435 17.20 -1.08 -12.49
N PHE A 436 16.19 -1.59 -13.19
CA PHE A 436 14.89 -0.95 -13.42
C PHE A 436 14.23 -0.43 -12.15
N PHE A 437 14.22 -1.23 -11.08
CA PHE A 437 13.59 -0.89 -9.81
C PHE A 437 14.44 0.08 -8.99
N GLU A 438 15.76 0.00 -9.15
CA GLU A 438 16.71 0.88 -8.49
C GLU A 438 16.76 2.29 -9.09
N VAL A 439 16.31 2.46 -10.34
CA VAL A 439 16.16 3.75 -11.02
C VAL A 439 14.73 4.29 -10.98
N GLY A 440 13.90 3.82 -10.04
CA GLY A 440 12.56 4.34 -9.79
C GLY A 440 11.41 3.54 -10.43
N GLY A 441 11.69 2.38 -11.02
CA GLY A 441 10.69 1.50 -11.61
C GLY A 441 9.79 0.81 -10.59
N HIS A 442 8.51 0.72 -10.93
CA HIS A 442 7.46 -0.02 -10.24
C HIS A 442 6.52 -0.72 -11.26
N SER A 443 5.56 -1.53 -10.79
CA SER A 443 4.73 -2.40 -11.65
C SER A 443 3.99 -1.66 -12.79
N LEU A 444 3.54 -0.42 -12.55
CA LEU A 444 2.91 0.41 -13.57
C LEU A 444 3.92 0.84 -14.65
N SER A 445 5.07 1.38 -14.24
CA SER A 445 6.16 1.74 -15.17
C SER A 445 6.72 0.51 -15.90
N ALA A 446 6.75 -0.68 -15.28
CA ALA A 446 7.15 -1.92 -15.92
C ALA A 446 6.19 -2.30 -17.06
N THR A 447 4.89 -2.07 -16.86
CA THR A 447 3.86 -2.29 -17.89
C THR A 447 4.02 -1.30 -19.05
N GLN A 448 4.30 -0.02 -18.77
CA GLN A 448 4.61 1.01 -19.79
C GLN A 448 5.84 0.63 -20.60
N LEU A 449 6.90 0.23 -19.91
CA LEU A 449 8.15 -0.21 -20.50
C LEU A 449 7.92 -1.35 -21.47
N ILE A 450 7.20 -2.39 -21.04
CA ILE A 450 6.91 -3.55 -21.88
C ILE A 450 6.10 -3.17 -23.11
N SER A 451 5.08 -2.34 -22.96
CA SER A 451 4.27 -1.89 -24.10
C SER A 451 5.13 -1.23 -25.18
N ARG A 452 6.06 -0.34 -24.78
CA ARG A 452 6.98 0.34 -25.70
C ARG A 452 8.02 -0.62 -26.30
N LEU A 453 8.58 -1.53 -25.50
CA LEU A 453 9.52 -2.54 -25.98
C LEU A 453 8.88 -3.47 -27.02
N ARG A 454 7.64 -3.92 -26.77
CA ARG A 454 6.87 -4.72 -27.72
C ARG A 454 6.71 -3.99 -29.05
N THR A 455 6.39 -2.69 -29.00
CA THR A 455 6.21 -1.85 -30.18
C THR A 455 7.51 -1.70 -30.99
N VAL A 456 8.64 -1.42 -30.32
CA VAL A 456 9.87 -1.15 -31.05
C VAL A 456 10.54 -2.42 -31.58
N PHE A 457 10.54 -3.50 -30.80
CA PHE A 457 11.21 -4.75 -31.18
C PHE A 457 10.30 -5.76 -31.89
N GLN A 458 9.00 -5.48 -31.99
CA GLN A 458 7.99 -6.33 -32.61
C GLN A 458 7.94 -7.75 -32.02
N ILE A 459 8.18 -7.86 -30.73
CA ILE A 459 8.14 -9.13 -29.97
C ILE A 459 7.10 -9.07 -28.86
N GLU A 460 6.59 -10.23 -28.46
CA GLU A 460 5.84 -10.35 -27.22
C GLU A 460 6.78 -10.53 -26.03
N LEU A 461 6.66 -9.66 -25.01
CA LEU A 461 7.47 -9.72 -23.79
C LEU A 461 6.56 -9.80 -22.56
N PRO A 462 6.56 -10.92 -21.80
CA PRO A 462 5.77 -11.06 -20.57
C PRO A 462 6.24 -10.13 -19.46
N LEU A 463 5.33 -9.72 -18.56
CA LEU A 463 5.66 -8.85 -17.41
C LEU A 463 6.76 -9.40 -16.52
N ARG A 464 6.75 -10.72 -16.28
CA ARG A 464 7.78 -11.41 -15.49
C ARG A 464 9.22 -11.17 -15.98
N HIS A 465 9.44 -10.91 -17.27
CA HIS A 465 10.79 -10.73 -17.80
C HIS A 465 11.48 -9.46 -17.29
N ILE A 466 10.73 -8.42 -16.88
CA ILE A 466 11.33 -7.23 -16.26
C ILE A 466 11.86 -7.54 -14.86
N PHE A 467 11.26 -8.51 -14.16
CA PHE A 467 11.74 -8.97 -12.86
C PHE A 467 12.92 -9.95 -12.98
N GLU A 468 12.88 -10.83 -13.98
CA GLU A 468 13.96 -11.80 -14.25
C GLU A 468 15.20 -11.14 -14.87
N PHE A 469 15.02 -10.11 -15.70
CA PHE A 469 16.08 -9.41 -16.41
C PHE A 469 16.01 -7.91 -16.13
N PRO A 470 16.33 -7.49 -14.89
CA PRO A 470 16.03 -6.14 -14.42
C PRO A 470 17.03 -5.08 -14.88
N THR A 471 17.98 -5.40 -15.77
CA THR A 471 18.92 -4.42 -16.38
C THR A 471 18.74 -4.36 -17.89
N VAL A 472 19.09 -3.24 -18.52
CA VAL A 472 19.03 -3.06 -19.98
C VAL A 472 19.87 -4.13 -20.71
N ALA A 473 21.07 -4.47 -20.23
CA ALA A 473 21.93 -5.50 -20.80
C ALA A 473 21.31 -6.90 -20.73
N THR A 474 20.75 -7.28 -19.57
CA THR A 474 20.07 -8.57 -19.42
C THR A 474 18.79 -8.66 -20.26
N LEU A 475 18.05 -7.55 -20.33
CA LEU A 475 16.81 -7.47 -21.09
C LEU A 475 17.09 -7.50 -22.60
N ALA A 476 18.15 -6.82 -23.07
CA ALA A 476 18.60 -6.86 -24.46
C ALA A 476 18.93 -8.29 -24.92
N LYS A 477 19.61 -9.08 -24.07
CA LYS A 477 19.89 -10.50 -24.34
C LYS A 477 18.62 -11.33 -24.44
N ALA A 478 17.67 -11.15 -23.53
CA ALA A 478 16.38 -11.84 -23.56
C ALA A 478 15.59 -11.50 -24.84
N ILE A 479 15.56 -10.22 -25.23
CA ILE A 479 14.93 -9.74 -26.47
C ILE A 479 15.60 -10.36 -27.70
N ALA A 480 16.93 -10.37 -27.76
CA ALA A 480 17.67 -10.96 -28.87
C ALA A 480 17.43 -12.47 -29.01
N GLN A 481 17.29 -13.20 -27.89
CA GLN A 481 16.93 -14.62 -27.90
C GLN A 481 15.52 -14.86 -28.44
N ILE A 482 14.54 -14.04 -28.03
CA ILE A 482 13.16 -14.11 -28.53
C ILE A 482 13.11 -13.83 -30.04
N GLN A 483 13.89 -12.86 -30.53
CA GLN A 483 13.98 -12.55 -31.96
C GLN A 483 14.63 -13.67 -32.80
N GLN A 484 15.49 -14.50 -32.18
CA GLN A 484 16.13 -15.64 -32.86
C GLN A 484 15.25 -16.91 -32.84
N SER A 485 14.38 -17.06 -31.84
CA SER A 485 13.40 -18.15 -31.81
C SER A 485 12.27 -17.87 -32.81
N LYS A 486 12.12 -18.75 -33.82
CA LYS A 486 11.01 -18.70 -34.80
C LYS A 486 9.61 -18.85 -34.19
N ASP A 487 9.51 -19.18 -32.90
CA ASP A 487 8.28 -19.30 -32.12
C ASP A 487 7.91 -18.04 -31.32
N GLY A 488 8.66 -16.95 -31.46
CA GLY A 488 8.28 -15.67 -30.86
C GLY A 488 6.96 -15.19 -31.48
N LEU A 489 5.85 -15.26 -30.74
CA LEU A 489 4.57 -14.66 -31.13
C LEU A 489 4.84 -13.23 -31.59
N LEU A 490 4.72 -13.00 -32.90
CA LEU A 490 4.99 -11.71 -33.51
C LEU A 490 3.97 -10.70 -32.96
N TYR A 491 4.48 -9.62 -32.37
CA TYR A 491 3.64 -8.51 -31.96
C TYR A 491 3.03 -7.88 -33.22
N SER A 492 1.71 -7.93 -33.37
CA SER A 492 1.03 -7.16 -34.41
C SER A 492 0.83 -5.74 -33.90
N PRO A 493 1.34 -4.68 -34.58
CA PRO A 493 1.11 -3.31 -34.14
C PRO A 493 -0.38 -2.93 -34.25
N ILE A 494 -0.81 -1.99 -33.41
CA ILE A 494 -2.13 -1.35 -33.55
C ILE A 494 -2.02 -0.32 -34.67
N LEU A 495 -2.82 -0.49 -35.72
CA LEU A 495 -2.85 0.41 -36.87
C LEU A 495 -4.14 1.20 -36.90
N PRO A 496 -4.10 2.49 -37.31
CA PRO A 496 -5.31 3.29 -37.51
C PRO A 496 -6.24 2.64 -38.54
N ILE A 497 -7.54 2.63 -38.23
CA ILE A 497 -8.57 2.09 -39.11
C ILE A 497 -9.54 3.18 -39.60
N PRO A 498 -10.00 3.12 -40.86
CA PRO A 498 -11.12 3.92 -41.34
C PRO A 498 -12.34 3.89 -40.40
N ARG A 499 -12.96 5.06 -40.19
CA ARG A 499 -14.15 5.29 -39.34
C ARG A 499 -15.49 5.15 -40.08
N ASP A 500 -15.44 4.76 -41.35
CA ASP A 500 -16.58 4.57 -42.26
C ASP A 500 -17.19 3.16 -42.20
N ARG A 501 -16.89 2.41 -41.14
CA ARG A 501 -17.34 1.03 -40.90
C ARG A 501 -17.85 0.86 -39.48
N ASN A 502 -18.54 -0.26 -39.23
CA ASN A 502 -18.91 -0.68 -37.89
C ASN A 502 -17.63 -0.96 -37.07
N LEU A 503 -17.42 -0.20 -36.01
CA LEU A 503 -16.27 -0.30 -35.12
C LEU A 503 -16.65 -1.21 -33.94
N PRO A 504 -15.98 -2.35 -33.73
CA PRO A 504 -16.34 -3.25 -32.64
C PRO A 504 -15.99 -2.64 -31.27
N LEU A 505 -16.69 -3.05 -30.23
CA LEU A 505 -16.28 -2.79 -28.85
C LEU A 505 -15.06 -3.65 -28.51
N SER A 506 -14.18 -3.13 -27.64
CA SER A 506 -13.19 -3.99 -26.97
C SER A 506 -13.90 -5.01 -26.08
N PHE A 507 -13.24 -6.09 -25.66
CA PHE A 507 -13.86 -7.05 -24.73
C PHE A 507 -14.28 -6.39 -23.41
N ALA A 508 -13.52 -5.39 -22.95
CA ALA A 508 -13.85 -4.63 -21.73
C ALA A 508 -15.08 -3.73 -21.94
N GLN A 509 -15.15 -3.04 -23.09
CA GLN A 509 -16.33 -2.23 -23.43
C GLN A 509 -17.57 -3.10 -23.62
N GLU A 510 -17.45 -4.26 -24.29
CA GLU A 510 -18.58 -5.16 -24.52
C GLU A 510 -19.16 -5.69 -23.21
N ARG A 511 -18.32 -6.03 -22.22
CA ARG A 511 -18.78 -6.39 -20.87
C ARG A 511 -19.61 -5.28 -20.24
N LEU A 512 -19.12 -4.04 -20.24
CA LEU A 512 -19.82 -2.91 -19.62
C LEU A 512 -21.11 -2.56 -20.36
N TRP A 513 -21.08 -2.61 -21.70
CA TRP A 513 -22.27 -2.44 -22.52
C TRP A 513 -23.31 -3.53 -22.23
N PHE A 514 -22.89 -4.81 -22.14
CA PHE A 514 -23.79 -5.91 -21.79
C PHE A 514 -24.42 -5.72 -20.41
N LEU A 515 -23.65 -5.27 -19.42
CA LEU A 515 -24.17 -4.98 -18.08
C LEU A 515 -25.18 -3.83 -18.10
N ASP A 516 -24.93 -2.78 -18.89
CA ASP A 516 -25.89 -1.69 -19.11
C ASP A 516 -27.19 -2.18 -19.79
N GLN A 517 -27.10 -3.10 -20.76
CA GLN A 517 -28.30 -3.71 -21.37
C GLN A 517 -29.06 -4.62 -20.40
N LEU A 518 -28.35 -5.31 -19.50
CA LEU A 518 -28.93 -6.19 -18.49
C LEU A 518 -29.57 -5.39 -17.35
N GLN A 519 -28.98 -4.26 -16.97
CA GLN A 519 -29.43 -3.37 -15.90
C GLN A 519 -29.42 -1.89 -16.36
N PRO A 520 -30.38 -1.48 -17.21
CA PRO A 520 -30.43 -0.12 -17.72
C PRO A 520 -30.59 0.91 -16.60
N ASN A 521 -29.98 2.09 -16.78
CA ASN A 521 -30.01 3.20 -15.82
C ASN A 521 -29.29 2.92 -14.49
N ASN A 522 -28.28 2.05 -14.49
CA ASN A 522 -27.44 1.81 -13.32
C ASN A 522 -26.20 2.75 -13.29
N PRO A 523 -26.02 3.58 -12.25
CA PRO A 523 -24.86 4.48 -12.12
C PRO A 523 -23.60 3.81 -11.52
N ASP A 524 -23.61 2.52 -11.18
CA ASP A 524 -22.50 1.82 -10.48
C ASP A 524 -21.15 1.91 -11.20
N TYR A 525 -21.16 2.14 -12.51
CA TYR A 525 -19.96 2.29 -13.34
C TYR A 525 -19.60 3.75 -13.63
N ASN A 526 -20.13 4.71 -12.87
CA ASN A 526 -19.70 6.10 -12.93
C ASN A 526 -18.43 6.31 -12.10
N ILE A 527 -17.41 6.92 -12.71
CA ILE A 527 -16.21 7.42 -12.03
C ILE A 527 -16.46 8.89 -11.69
N LEU A 528 -16.41 9.22 -10.41
CA LEU A 528 -16.81 10.53 -9.88
C LEU A 528 -15.67 11.17 -9.08
N ALA A 529 -15.51 12.48 -9.24
CA ALA A 529 -14.57 13.27 -8.46
C ALA A 529 -15.15 14.66 -8.15
N ALA A 530 -14.83 15.17 -6.96
CA ALA A 530 -15.10 16.55 -6.56
C ALA A 530 -13.78 17.20 -6.15
N VAL A 531 -13.34 18.23 -6.89
CA VAL A 531 -12.06 18.89 -6.67
C VAL A 531 -12.30 20.32 -6.20
N ARG A 532 -11.83 20.63 -4.98
CA ARG A 532 -11.86 21.99 -4.44
C ARG A 532 -10.64 22.77 -4.93
N LEU A 533 -10.88 23.91 -5.56
CA LEU A 533 -9.88 24.81 -6.12
C LEU A 533 -9.89 26.14 -5.35
N VAL A 534 -8.73 26.52 -4.83
CA VAL A 534 -8.53 27.79 -4.12
C VAL A 534 -7.65 28.70 -4.97
N GLY A 535 -8.13 29.91 -5.25
CA GLY A 535 -7.52 30.89 -6.14
C GLY A 535 -8.46 31.38 -7.25
N SER A 536 -7.95 32.24 -8.13
CA SER A 536 -8.71 32.74 -9.27
C SER A 536 -8.84 31.67 -10.36
N LEU A 537 -10.07 31.29 -10.71
CA LEU A 537 -10.37 30.29 -11.73
C LEU A 537 -10.90 30.97 -13.00
N ASN A 538 -10.14 30.87 -14.10
CA ASN A 538 -10.63 31.21 -15.43
C ASN A 538 -11.54 30.09 -16.00
N ILE A 539 -12.86 30.26 -15.84
CA ILE A 539 -13.88 29.29 -16.28
C ILE A 539 -13.83 29.05 -17.79
N SER A 540 -13.61 30.10 -18.60
CA SER A 540 -13.55 29.96 -20.06
C SER A 540 -12.34 29.12 -20.51
N ALA A 541 -11.19 29.29 -19.85
CA ALA A 541 -10.02 28.45 -20.11
C ALA A 541 -10.28 26.99 -19.70
N LEU A 542 -10.99 26.75 -18.59
CA LEU A 542 -11.38 25.41 -18.15
C LEU A 542 -12.29 24.73 -19.17
N GLU A 543 -13.33 25.43 -19.64
CA GLU A 543 -14.26 24.93 -20.65
C GLU A 543 -13.56 24.63 -21.99
N GLN A 544 -12.67 25.51 -22.44
CA GLN A 544 -11.85 25.25 -23.63
C GLN A 544 -10.95 24.02 -23.47
N SER A 545 -10.41 23.81 -22.26
CA SER A 545 -9.54 22.67 -21.96
C SER A 545 -10.28 21.35 -22.07
N PHE A 546 -11.44 21.21 -21.41
CA PHE A 546 -12.26 20.01 -21.53
C PHE A 546 -12.73 19.75 -22.97
N ASN A 547 -13.16 20.79 -23.69
CA ASN A 547 -13.56 20.63 -25.09
C ASN A 547 -12.39 20.19 -25.97
N LYS A 548 -11.17 20.67 -25.73
CA LYS A 548 -9.99 20.20 -26.47
C LYS A 548 -9.66 18.74 -26.15
N ILE A 549 -9.83 18.31 -24.91
CA ILE A 549 -9.67 16.90 -24.48
C ILE A 549 -10.70 16.00 -25.18
N VAL A 550 -11.98 16.39 -25.18
CA VAL A 550 -13.06 15.63 -25.86
C VAL A 550 -12.83 15.50 -27.36
N GLN A 551 -12.27 16.54 -27.98
CA GLN A 551 -11.93 16.50 -29.40
C GLN A 551 -10.73 15.61 -29.69
N ARG A 552 -9.73 15.63 -28.79
CA ARG A 552 -8.49 14.85 -28.89
C ARG A 552 -8.71 13.35 -28.73
N HIS A 553 -9.56 12.96 -27.78
CA HIS A 553 -9.83 11.55 -27.45
C HIS A 553 -11.20 11.13 -27.98
N GLU A 554 -11.22 10.36 -29.07
CA GLU A 554 -12.46 9.89 -29.72
C GLU A 554 -13.41 9.21 -28.74
N VAL A 555 -12.86 8.45 -27.79
CA VAL A 555 -13.63 7.69 -26.81
C VAL A 555 -14.56 8.57 -25.96
N LEU A 556 -14.19 9.84 -25.70
CA LEU A 556 -15.01 10.78 -24.92
C LEU A 556 -16.20 11.35 -25.69
N ARG A 557 -16.21 11.17 -27.01
CA ARG A 557 -17.31 11.53 -27.92
C ARG A 557 -17.88 10.29 -28.63
N THR A 558 -17.74 9.13 -27.98
CA THR A 558 -18.22 7.84 -28.47
C THR A 558 -19.46 7.39 -27.71
N ASN A 559 -20.48 6.99 -28.45
CA ASN A 559 -21.65 6.28 -27.95
C ASN A 559 -21.63 4.82 -28.41
N PHE A 560 -22.45 3.98 -27.80
CA PHE A 560 -22.51 2.54 -28.04
C PHE A 560 -23.91 2.15 -28.52
N ALA A 561 -24.01 1.68 -29.76
CA ALA A 561 -25.29 1.35 -30.38
C ALA A 561 -25.32 -0.10 -30.87
N LEU A 562 -26.51 -0.62 -31.13
CA LEU A 562 -26.70 -1.92 -31.76
C LEU A 562 -26.93 -1.73 -33.26
N VAL A 563 -26.08 -2.32 -34.10
CA VAL A 563 -26.22 -2.33 -35.56
C VAL A 563 -26.16 -3.79 -36.02
N ASP A 564 -27.17 -4.25 -36.75
CA ASP A 564 -27.29 -5.63 -37.23
C ASP A 564 -27.11 -6.70 -36.12
N GLY A 565 -27.58 -6.39 -34.91
CA GLY A 565 -27.48 -7.28 -33.75
C GLY A 565 -26.10 -7.34 -33.09
N GLN A 566 -25.15 -6.47 -33.48
CA GLN A 566 -23.83 -6.37 -32.89
C GLN A 566 -23.62 -5.01 -32.23
N PRO A 567 -23.01 -4.93 -31.03
CA PRO A 567 -22.67 -3.66 -30.43
C PRO A 567 -21.53 -3.00 -31.20
N VAL A 568 -21.68 -1.71 -31.51
CA VAL A 568 -20.70 -0.90 -32.24
C VAL A 568 -20.42 0.43 -31.54
N GLN A 569 -19.20 0.92 -31.71
CA GLN A 569 -18.80 2.26 -31.30
C GLN A 569 -19.24 3.28 -32.37
N VAL A 570 -20.00 4.29 -31.96
CA VAL A 570 -20.47 5.41 -32.78
C VAL A 570 -19.75 6.67 -32.33
N ILE A 571 -18.77 7.11 -33.10
CA ILE A 571 -17.92 8.25 -32.74
C ILE A 571 -18.50 9.51 -33.38
N ALA A 572 -18.97 10.45 -32.57
CA ALA A 572 -19.49 11.73 -33.06
C ALA A 572 -18.34 12.57 -33.65
N PRO A 573 -18.45 13.14 -34.86
CA PRO A 573 -17.35 13.88 -35.50
C PRO A 573 -16.92 15.12 -34.71
N ASN A 574 -17.86 15.71 -33.97
CA ASN A 574 -17.61 16.80 -33.03
C ASN A 574 -18.55 16.65 -31.84
N LEU A 575 -18.06 17.00 -30.66
CA LEU A 575 -18.86 17.16 -29.46
C LEU A 575 -18.35 18.36 -28.68
N THR A 576 -19.27 19.25 -28.28
CA THR A 576 -18.96 20.39 -27.43
C THR A 576 -19.65 20.21 -26.09
N LEU A 577 -18.85 20.03 -25.03
CA LEU A 577 -19.34 20.03 -23.66
C LEU A 577 -19.58 21.46 -23.20
N LYS A 578 -20.75 21.68 -22.60
CA LYS A 578 -21.02 22.88 -21.81
C LYS A 578 -20.66 22.58 -20.37
N ILE A 579 -19.96 23.51 -19.71
CA ILE A 579 -19.66 23.39 -18.27
C ILE A 579 -20.57 24.34 -17.49
N PRO A 580 -21.62 23.83 -16.82
CA PRO A 580 -22.49 24.67 -16.02
C PRO A 580 -21.71 25.30 -14.86
N LEU A 581 -21.95 26.60 -14.64
CA LEU A 581 -21.48 27.33 -13.47
C LEU A 581 -22.66 27.55 -12.53
N VAL A 582 -22.62 26.92 -11.36
CA VAL A 582 -23.63 27.08 -10.30
C VAL A 582 -23.06 28.03 -9.26
N ASP A 583 -23.64 29.22 -9.15
CA ASP A 583 -23.23 30.22 -8.17
C ASP A 583 -23.87 29.94 -6.80
N LEU A 584 -23.04 29.55 -5.83
CA LEU A 584 -23.44 29.28 -4.44
C LEU A 584 -23.07 30.44 -3.50
N GLN A 585 -22.50 31.53 -4.01
CA GLN A 585 -22.10 32.68 -3.18
C GLN A 585 -23.31 33.32 -2.46
N LEU A 586 -24.50 33.19 -3.05
CA LEU A 586 -25.74 33.72 -2.49
C LEU A 586 -26.28 32.90 -1.30
N LEU A 587 -25.78 31.68 -1.08
CA LEU A 587 -26.14 30.86 0.08
C LEU A 587 -25.33 31.30 1.31
N PRO A 588 -25.90 31.17 2.52
CA PRO A 588 -25.15 31.32 3.77
C PRO A 588 -23.95 30.37 3.81
N GLU A 589 -22.81 30.82 4.37
CA GLU A 589 -21.57 30.05 4.44
C GLU A 589 -21.77 28.65 5.07
N THR A 590 -22.62 28.59 6.10
CA THR A 590 -23.01 27.36 6.80
C THR A 590 -23.77 26.36 5.93
N GLU A 591 -24.42 26.82 4.86
CA GLU A 591 -25.23 26.00 3.95
C GLU A 591 -24.49 25.64 2.65
N ARG A 592 -23.48 26.42 2.25
CA ARG A 592 -22.71 26.19 1.01
C ARG A 592 -22.09 24.79 0.96
N ASN A 593 -21.45 24.35 2.04
CA ASN A 593 -20.82 23.02 2.08
C ASN A 593 -21.86 21.89 2.03
N ALA A 594 -23.03 22.07 2.65
CA ALA A 594 -24.13 21.11 2.58
C ALA A 594 -24.68 21.01 1.14
N GLU A 595 -24.81 22.14 0.44
CA GLU A 595 -25.28 22.16 -0.94
C GLU A 595 -24.25 21.54 -1.91
N VAL A 596 -22.95 21.77 -1.69
CA VAL A 596 -21.89 21.08 -2.45
C VAL A 596 -22.01 19.56 -2.31
N LEU A 597 -22.18 19.06 -1.08
CA LEU A 597 -22.36 17.63 -0.83
C LEU A 597 -23.64 17.09 -1.50
N ARG A 598 -24.75 17.83 -1.42
CA ARG A 598 -26.02 17.46 -2.06
C ARG A 598 -25.88 17.37 -3.58
N LEU A 599 -25.21 18.33 -4.21
CA LEU A 599 -24.97 18.33 -5.66
C LEU A 599 -24.00 17.23 -6.08
N ALA A 600 -22.93 16.99 -5.31
CA ALA A 600 -22.02 15.87 -5.55
C ALA A 600 -22.73 14.52 -5.42
N GLN A 601 -23.56 14.33 -4.40
CA GLN A 601 -24.36 13.13 -4.21
C GLN A 601 -25.36 12.91 -5.35
N ARG A 602 -25.99 13.98 -5.85
CA ARG A 602 -26.87 13.87 -7.02
C ARG A 602 -26.14 13.30 -8.25
N GLU A 603 -24.88 13.67 -8.48
CA GLU A 603 -24.09 13.08 -9.58
C GLU A 603 -23.82 11.58 -9.38
N THR A 604 -23.78 11.08 -8.14
CA THR A 604 -23.64 9.63 -7.86
C THR A 604 -24.86 8.81 -8.25
N GLU A 605 -26.03 9.45 -8.30
CA GLU A 605 -27.31 8.78 -8.57
C GLU A 605 -27.75 8.94 -10.04
N LEU A 606 -27.07 9.79 -10.81
CA LEU A 606 -27.43 10.08 -12.21
C LEU A 606 -26.73 9.09 -13.16
N PRO A 607 -27.45 8.14 -13.78
CA PRO A 607 -26.85 7.21 -14.73
C PRO A 607 -26.39 7.92 -16.02
N PHE A 608 -25.59 7.21 -16.81
CA PHE A 608 -25.31 7.60 -18.19
C PHE A 608 -26.12 6.77 -19.19
N ASN A 609 -26.62 7.40 -20.27
CA ASN A 609 -27.17 6.68 -21.41
C ASN A 609 -26.08 6.41 -22.47
N LEU A 610 -25.55 5.19 -22.48
CA LEU A 610 -24.45 4.78 -23.36
C LEU A 610 -24.74 5.00 -24.85
N ALA A 611 -26.00 4.96 -25.26
CA ALA A 611 -26.40 5.05 -26.66
C ALA A 611 -26.58 6.48 -27.18
N GLN A 612 -26.83 7.47 -26.30
CA GLN A 612 -27.37 8.76 -26.74
C GLN A 612 -26.69 10.01 -26.19
N GLU A 613 -26.02 9.93 -25.03
CA GLU A 613 -25.49 11.14 -24.38
C GLU A 613 -23.96 11.13 -24.22
N PRO A 614 -23.34 12.31 -24.05
CA PRO A 614 -21.94 12.41 -23.66
C PRO A 614 -21.68 11.66 -22.36
N LEU A 615 -20.67 10.79 -22.37
CA LEU A 615 -20.32 9.97 -21.21
C LEU A 615 -19.39 10.68 -20.23
N LEU A 616 -19.42 12.02 -20.24
CA LEU A 616 -18.64 12.94 -19.41
C LEU A 616 -19.53 14.15 -19.05
N ARG A 617 -19.69 14.42 -17.75
CA ARG A 617 -20.32 15.62 -17.19
C ARG A 617 -19.33 16.36 -16.30
N VAL A 618 -19.30 17.69 -16.43
CA VAL A 618 -18.46 18.57 -15.61
C VAL A 618 -19.31 19.76 -15.17
N THR A 619 -19.32 20.05 -13.87
CA THR A 619 -20.03 21.19 -13.30
C THR A 619 -19.12 21.97 -12.36
N VAL A 620 -19.10 23.30 -12.46
CA VAL A 620 -18.36 24.17 -11.55
C VAL A 620 -19.32 24.79 -10.55
N LEU A 621 -19.04 24.60 -9.26
CA LEU A 621 -19.72 25.25 -8.15
C LEU A 621 -18.84 26.41 -7.68
N LYS A 622 -19.37 27.63 -7.68
CA LYS A 622 -18.65 28.82 -7.20
C LYS A 622 -19.07 29.12 -5.77
N LEU A 623 -18.15 28.95 -4.82
CA LEU A 623 -18.41 29.16 -3.39
C LEU A 623 -18.03 30.58 -2.98
N ASP A 624 -16.96 31.12 -3.57
CA ASP A 624 -16.52 32.50 -3.42
C ASP A 624 -15.76 33.00 -4.66
N VAL A 625 -15.28 34.25 -4.64
CA VAL A 625 -14.45 34.87 -5.69
C VAL A 625 -13.15 34.08 -5.91
N SER A 626 -12.65 33.42 -4.86
CA SER A 626 -11.41 32.64 -4.88
C SER A 626 -11.61 31.18 -4.49
N GLU A 627 -12.84 30.67 -4.46
CA GLU A 627 -13.11 29.29 -4.07
C GLU A 627 -14.16 28.65 -4.98
N HIS A 628 -13.79 27.52 -5.57
CA HIS A 628 -14.61 26.75 -6.49
C HIS A 628 -14.54 25.26 -6.17
N VAL A 629 -15.59 24.51 -6.49
CA VAL A 629 -15.58 23.05 -6.51
C VAL A 629 -15.95 22.59 -7.91
N VAL A 630 -15.12 21.75 -8.53
CA VAL A 630 -15.40 21.15 -9.83
C VAL A 630 -15.89 19.72 -9.60
N LEU A 631 -17.14 19.46 -9.96
CA LEU A 631 -17.70 18.11 -10.01
C LEU A 631 -17.42 17.53 -11.39
N PHE A 632 -16.91 16.30 -11.41
CA PHE A 632 -16.53 15.56 -12.60
C PHE A 632 -17.15 14.17 -12.53
N ALA A 633 -17.85 13.76 -13.58
CA ALA A 633 -18.45 12.44 -13.71
C ALA A 633 -18.18 11.88 -15.10
N ILE A 634 -17.70 10.64 -15.18
CA ILE A 634 -17.39 9.96 -16.46
C ILE A 634 -17.74 8.47 -16.36
N HIS A 635 -18.26 7.87 -17.43
CA HIS A 635 -18.59 6.44 -17.40
C HIS A 635 -17.33 5.56 -17.58
N HIS A 636 -17.23 4.45 -16.83
CA HIS A 636 -16.06 3.56 -16.86
C HIS A 636 -15.81 2.92 -18.24
N ILE A 637 -16.82 2.88 -19.10
CA ILE A 637 -16.69 2.36 -20.49
C ILE A 637 -15.77 3.23 -21.37
N VAL A 638 -15.56 4.50 -21.02
CA VAL A 638 -14.71 5.45 -21.76
C VAL A 638 -13.48 5.92 -20.97
N CYS A 639 -13.35 5.52 -19.70
CA CYS A 639 -12.28 5.97 -18.82
C CYS A 639 -11.97 4.92 -17.74
N ASP A 640 -10.70 4.74 -17.42
CA ASP A 640 -10.22 3.91 -16.32
C ASP A 640 -9.23 4.69 -15.43
N GLY A 641 -8.67 4.03 -14.41
CA GLY A 641 -7.73 4.67 -13.48
C GLY A 641 -6.44 5.18 -14.11
N TRP A 642 -6.02 4.65 -15.27
CA TRP A 642 -4.88 5.22 -16.00
C TRP A 642 -5.31 6.46 -16.78
N SER A 643 -6.45 6.37 -17.45
CA SER A 643 -7.03 7.44 -18.25
C SER A 643 -7.29 8.68 -17.42
N THR A 644 -7.74 8.55 -16.16
CA THR A 644 -7.91 9.70 -15.26
C THR A 644 -6.61 10.47 -15.03
N GLY A 645 -5.46 9.77 -14.92
CA GLY A 645 -4.15 10.39 -14.81
C GLY A 645 -3.76 11.18 -16.06
N ILE A 646 -3.97 10.60 -17.25
CA ILE A 646 -3.75 11.27 -18.54
C ILE A 646 -4.63 12.52 -18.66
N LEU A 647 -5.94 12.38 -18.39
CA LEU A 647 -6.89 13.48 -18.48
C LEU A 647 -6.52 14.63 -17.53
N THR A 648 -6.04 14.31 -16.32
CA THR A 648 -5.59 15.32 -15.35
C THR A 648 -4.37 16.07 -15.86
N GLN A 649 -3.36 15.36 -16.37
CA GLN A 649 -2.14 15.98 -16.93
C GLN A 649 -2.46 16.86 -18.14
N GLU A 650 -3.27 16.38 -19.07
CA GLU A 650 -3.68 17.15 -20.24
C GLU A 650 -4.54 18.36 -19.86
N LEU A 651 -5.44 18.22 -18.88
CA LEU A 651 -6.25 19.33 -18.38
C LEU A 651 -5.38 20.44 -17.81
N SER A 652 -4.36 20.11 -17.02
CA SER A 652 -3.41 21.10 -16.50
C SER A 652 -2.66 21.84 -17.62
N ALA A 653 -2.11 21.10 -18.60
CA ALA A 653 -1.35 21.68 -19.70
C ALA A 653 -2.21 22.58 -20.61
N LEU A 654 -3.44 22.15 -20.90
CA LEU A 654 -4.39 22.92 -21.71
C LEU A 654 -4.91 24.14 -20.96
N TYR A 655 -5.17 24.01 -19.66
CA TYR A 655 -5.63 25.12 -18.83
C TYR A 655 -4.57 26.22 -18.75
N GLU A 656 -3.30 25.87 -18.57
CA GLU A 656 -2.19 26.83 -18.60
C GLU A 656 -2.08 27.52 -19.96
N ALA A 657 -2.17 26.76 -21.06
CA ALA A 657 -2.12 27.33 -22.40
C ALA A 657 -3.28 28.30 -22.66
N PHE A 658 -4.52 27.89 -22.40
CA PHE A 658 -5.70 28.71 -22.69
C PHE A 658 -5.89 29.87 -21.72
N SER A 659 -5.51 29.74 -20.45
CA SER A 659 -5.50 30.86 -19.50
C SER A 659 -4.53 31.96 -19.92
N THR A 660 -3.44 31.60 -20.61
CA THR A 660 -2.45 32.52 -21.20
C THR A 660 -2.68 32.81 -22.69
N ARG A 661 -3.84 32.41 -23.25
CA ARG A 661 -4.24 32.62 -24.66
C ARG A 661 -3.27 32.02 -25.70
N LYS A 662 -2.55 30.96 -25.33
CA LYS A 662 -1.72 30.14 -26.23
C LYS A 662 -2.54 29.01 -26.85
N GLN A 663 -2.01 28.41 -27.92
CA GLN A 663 -2.60 27.23 -28.54
C GLN A 663 -2.29 25.95 -27.73
N SER A 664 -3.05 24.89 -28.00
CA SER A 664 -2.84 23.56 -27.41
C SER A 664 -1.42 23.06 -27.65
N PRO A 665 -0.64 22.71 -26.60
CA PRO A 665 0.70 22.16 -26.76
C PRO A 665 0.71 20.66 -27.10
N LEU A 666 -0.44 19.99 -27.04
CA LEU A 666 -0.55 18.55 -27.19
C LEU A 666 -0.54 18.11 -28.68
N PRO A 667 0.37 17.20 -29.09
CA PRO A 667 0.45 16.68 -30.48
C PRO A 667 -0.64 15.64 -30.75
N GLU A 668 -1.15 15.52 -31.98
CA GLU A 668 -2.20 14.54 -32.32
C GLU A 668 -1.87 13.09 -31.91
N LEU A 669 -2.89 12.32 -31.55
CA LEU A 669 -2.72 10.93 -31.14
C LEU A 669 -2.55 10.03 -32.36
N PRO A 670 -1.53 9.16 -32.40
CA PRO A 670 -1.25 8.30 -33.55
C PRO A 670 -2.28 7.16 -33.71
N ILE A 671 -2.95 6.78 -32.62
CA ILE A 671 -4.02 5.79 -32.57
C ILE A 671 -5.10 6.27 -31.60
N GLN A 672 -6.30 5.72 -31.74
CA GLN A 672 -7.45 5.96 -30.87
C GLN A 672 -7.99 4.63 -30.34
N TYR A 673 -8.90 4.70 -29.36
CA TYR A 673 -9.41 3.50 -28.70
C TYR A 673 -10.11 2.52 -29.67
N ALA A 674 -10.79 3.03 -30.71
CA ALA A 674 -11.41 2.19 -31.73
C ALA A 674 -10.39 1.35 -32.52
N ASP A 675 -9.18 1.86 -32.73
CA ASP A 675 -8.09 1.13 -33.38
C ASP A 675 -7.62 -0.03 -32.50
N PHE A 676 -7.46 0.23 -31.20
CA PHE A 676 -7.15 -0.79 -30.19
C PHE A 676 -8.24 -1.86 -30.10
N ALA A 677 -9.51 -1.46 -30.04
CA ALA A 677 -10.64 -2.38 -29.94
C ALA A 677 -10.69 -3.35 -31.14
N ASN A 678 -10.52 -2.82 -32.35
CA ASN A 678 -10.43 -3.65 -33.55
C ASN A 678 -9.21 -4.58 -33.53
N TRP A 679 -8.03 -4.05 -33.18
CA TRP A 679 -6.82 -4.85 -33.06
C TRP A 679 -6.98 -6.00 -32.05
N GLN A 680 -7.53 -5.72 -30.87
CA GLN A 680 -7.75 -6.72 -29.82
C GLN A 680 -8.66 -7.84 -30.31
N ARG A 681 -9.73 -7.48 -31.04
CA ARG A 681 -10.66 -8.45 -31.63
C ARG A 681 -10.02 -9.32 -32.68
N GLN A 682 -9.05 -8.82 -33.44
CA GLN A 682 -8.34 -9.60 -34.46
C GLN A 682 -7.25 -10.48 -33.85
N TRP A 683 -6.53 -9.99 -32.84
CA TRP A 683 -5.42 -10.68 -32.22
C TRP A 683 -5.86 -11.84 -31.32
N LEU A 684 -6.91 -11.64 -30.51
CA LEU A 684 -7.46 -12.68 -29.63
C LEU A 684 -8.45 -13.58 -30.40
N GLN A 685 -7.97 -14.25 -31.45
CA GLN A 685 -8.71 -15.27 -32.20
C GLN A 685 -7.83 -16.50 -32.46
N GLY A 686 -8.44 -17.61 -32.90
CA GLY A 686 -7.74 -18.84 -33.26
C GLY A 686 -6.82 -19.37 -32.15
N ASP A 687 -5.64 -19.85 -32.54
CA ASP A 687 -4.67 -20.50 -31.66
C ASP A 687 -4.27 -19.66 -30.44
N VAL A 688 -4.17 -18.33 -30.58
CA VAL A 688 -3.82 -17.42 -29.47
C VAL A 688 -4.91 -17.42 -28.41
N LEU A 689 -6.17 -17.26 -28.84
CA LEU A 689 -7.32 -17.31 -27.95
C LEU A 689 -7.45 -18.69 -27.32
N GLU A 690 -7.32 -19.75 -28.10
CA GLU A 690 -7.41 -21.13 -27.62
C GLU A 690 -6.35 -21.43 -26.56
N THR A 691 -5.10 -20.99 -26.77
CA THR A 691 -4.01 -21.18 -25.81
C THR A 691 -4.28 -20.45 -24.49
N GLN A 692 -4.67 -19.18 -24.55
CA GLN A 692 -4.97 -18.41 -23.34
C GLN A 692 -6.21 -18.94 -22.60
N ILE A 693 -7.26 -19.31 -23.34
CA ILE A 693 -8.46 -19.92 -22.75
C ILE A 693 -8.14 -21.29 -22.17
N ALA A 694 -7.30 -22.11 -22.82
CA ALA A 694 -6.93 -23.43 -22.31
C ALA A 694 -6.22 -23.32 -20.96
N TYR A 695 -5.30 -22.36 -20.82
CA TYR A 695 -4.70 -22.05 -19.53
C TYR A 695 -5.75 -21.72 -18.46
N TRP A 696 -6.67 -20.78 -18.74
CA TRP A 696 -7.70 -20.42 -17.75
C TRP A 696 -8.69 -21.54 -17.48
N LYS A 697 -9.08 -22.34 -18.48
CA LYS A 697 -9.92 -23.52 -18.30
C LYS A 697 -9.24 -24.56 -17.40
N GLN A 698 -7.92 -24.72 -17.52
CA GLN A 698 -7.15 -25.61 -16.65
C GLN A 698 -7.07 -25.06 -15.23
N GLN A 699 -6.74 -23.78 -15.04
CA GLN A 699 -6.64 -23.17 -13.71
C GLN A 699 -7.99 -23.09 -12.99
N LEU A 700 -9.07 -22.89 -13.73
CA LEU A 700 -10.44 -22.82 -13.21
C LEU A 700 -11.18 -24.17 -13.32
N ALA A 701 -10.49 -25.26 -13.66
CA ALA A 701 -11.09 -26.59 -13.72
C ALA A 701 -11.52 -27.01 -12.31
N GLY A 702 -12.81 -27.28 -12.13
CA GLY A 702 -13.36 -27.60 -10.81
C GLY A 702 -13.49 -26.39 -9.88
N ALA A 703 -13.31 -25.17 -10.39
CA ALA A 703 -13.70 -23.97 -9.65
C ALA A 703 -15.21 -24.05 -9.33
N PRO A 704 -15.61 -23.73 -8.09
CA PRO A 704 -17.00 -23.88 -7.68
C PRO A 704 -17.90 -22.93 -8.50
N THR A 705 -19.09 -23.40 -8.90
CA THR A 705 -20.04 -22.66 -9.76
C THR A 705 -20.55 -21.40 -9.10
N THR A 706 -20.63 -21.43 -7.78
CA THR A 706 -20.72 -20.27 -6.91
C THR A 706 -19.38 -20.15 -6.25
N LEU A 707 -18.86 -18.93 -6.26
CA LEU A 707 -17.83 -18.57 -5.32
C LEU A 707 -18.55 -18.58 -3.95
N ASP A 708 -18.61 -19.77 -3.32
CA ASP A 708 -19.19 -20.00 -1.98
C ASP A 708 -18.63 -19.02 -0.96
#